data_AF-A0A8C5XK39-F1
#
_entry.id   AF-A0A8C5XK39-F1
#
_cell.length_a   1.000
_cell.length_b   1.000
_cell.length_c   1.000
_cell.angle_alpha   90.00
_cell.angle_beta   90.00
_cell.angle_gamma   90.00
#
_symmetry.space_group_name_H-M   'P 1'
#
loop_
_entity.id
_entity.type
_entity.pdbx_description
1 polymer ?
#
loop_
_entity_poly.entity_id
_entity_poly.type
_entity_poly.pdbx_seq_one_letter_code
_entity_poly.pdbx_strand_id
1 'polypeptide(L)'
;RAAGTMSRRGPRGSVVLAALVVLRAVAGLSGDGRAVWSKAPGSGPVNESQLFLYGTFPKDFLWGAGTGAFQVEGGAEGDGRGPSIWDRFARTRLGSGGGAGGGSDSDSYAFLEKDLSALDFLGVSFYHFSISWPRLFPDGEARAANARGVRFYNALLDALARRGVQPVATLFHWDLPLALQRRYGGWRNASLVGLFNDYATFCFRAFGDRVKYWLTIHNPYLVAWHGYGTGAHAPGEAAGAAAVYAAGHNLLKAHSKVWHNYNINFRPHQKGWLSITLGSHWIEPNRSENMMDIVKCQQSMVSVLGWFAHPIHGEGDYPEEMKKKLLSILPLFSEAEKSEMRGTADFFAFSFGPNNFKPLNTMAKMGQNVSLNLREVLNWIKLEYDNPRILIAENGWFTDSHVKTEDTTAIYMMKNFLNQVLQAIRLDEIQVFGYTAWSLLDGFEWQDAYTTRRGLFYVDFNSKQKERIPKSSAHYYKQIIRENGFTLKESTPDVQGQFPCDFSWGVTESVLKPEAVASSPQFSDPHLYVWNATGNRLLHRVEGVRLKTRPAQCTDFVSIKKQLEMLARMKVTHYRFALDWASVLPTGDLSTVNRQALRYYRCVVSEGLKLSISPMVTLYHPTHAHLGLPTPLLHSGGWLNPSTAQAFEAYAGLCFRELGDLVKLWITINEPNRLSDAYSRSGNDTYRAAHHLLLAHARAWRLYDRRFRPAQRGAVSLALHADWAEPANPFAASHRRAAERLLQFELAWFAEPLFGSGDYPPAARAHLAARARRGLAGAAPPRFSEAERRLVRGAADFCALNHFTTRFVLHEQPRGGRPDSDRDVRFLQDVTRLRSPSRLAVVPWGARRLLRWVRHNYGDVDVYITANGIDDPALEDDRLRKYYVEKYIQEALKAYLIDKVKIKGYYSSIQFYNKVISNSGFPSENSSPRCTQTQRNKEWHCLLIPCQKRKFWKAKNLQHIPLKKGHKRVLS
;
A
#
# COMPACT_ATOMS: atom_id res chain seq x y z
N ARG A 1 65.81 15.86 -37.06
CA ARG A 1 65.34 16.28 -38.39
C ARG A 1 64.14 17.20 -38.14
N ALA A 2 64.37 18.51 -38.00
CA ALA A 2 64.12 19.52 -39.04
C ALA A 2 62.67 19.43 -39.55
N ALA A 3 61.71 20.19 -39.00
CA ALA A 3 61.45 21.63 -39.15
C ALA A 3 60.63 21.97 -40.42
N GLY A 4 59.54 22.72 -40.23
CA GLY A 4 58.86 23.55 -41.26
C GLY A 4 57.33 23.39 -41.28
N THR A 5 56.54 24.14 -40.48
CA THR A 5 55.94 25.47 -40.77
C THR A 5 54.94 25.44 -41.95
N MET A 6 53.69 25.95 -41.88
CA MET A 6 53.34 27.32 -41.49
C MET A 6 51.82 27.56 -41.38
N SER A 7 51.47 28.57 -40.55
CA SER A 7 50.44 29.62 -40.77
C SER A 7 48.95 29.31 -40.50
N ARG A 8 48.15 30.13 -39.77
CA ARG A 8 48.30 31.49 -39.19
C ARG A 8 47.09 31.80 -38.26
N ARG A 9 47.29 32.81 -37.40
CA ARG A 9 46.34 33.67 -36.64
C ARG A 9 46.11 33.35 -35.15
N GLY A 10 46.79 34.13 -34.28
CA GLY A 10 46.30 34.49 -32.93
C GLY A 10 45.34 35.70 -32.99
N PRO A 11 45.10 36.47 -31.91
CA PRO A 11 45.75 36.44 -30.58
C PRO A 11 44.82 36.63 -29.35
N ARG A 12 45.44 36.62 -28.16
CA ARG A 12 45.05 37.19 -26.84
C ARG A 12 44.23 36.31 -25.88
N GLY A 13 44.84 36.07 -24.71
CA GLY A 13 44.13 35.66 -23.50
C GLY A 13 44.91 34.72 -22.57
N SER A 14 46.12 35.07 -22.14
CA SER A 14 46.81 34.38 -21.03
C SER A 14 47.12 35.38 -19.93
N VAL A 15 46.17 35.57 -19.02
CA VAL A 15 46.38 35.76 -17.57
C VAL A 15 45.06 35.34 -16.91
N VAL A 16 45.11 34.67 -15.76
CA VAL A 16 43.99 34.24 -14.91
C VAL A 16 43.36 32.88 -15.27
N LEU A 17 44.09 31.79 -15.02
CA LEU A 17 43.45 30.49 -14.76
C LEU A 17 44.29 29.60 -13.84
N ALA A 18 44.69 30.12 -12.67
CA ALA A 18 45.39 29.33 -11.66
C ALA A 18 45.15 29.78 -10.20
N ALA A 19 44.03 30.47 -9.92
CA ALA A 19 43.72 30.94 -8.56
C ALA A 19 42.21 30.93 -8.25
N LEU A 20 41.55 29.79 -8.43
CA LEU A 20 40.16 29.59 -7.99
C LEU A 20 39.89 28.16 -7.47
N VAL A 21 40.92 27.52 -6.90
CA VAL A 21 40.79 26.27 -6.14
C VAL A 21 41.42 26.46 -4.76
N VAL A 22 40.90 27.43 -4.00
CA VAL A 22 41.14 27.54 -2.55
C VAL A 22 39.83 28.00 -1.89
N LEU A 23 39.37 27.20 -0.93
CA LEU A 23 38.27 27.42 0.02
C LEU A 23 36.82 27.33 -0.51
N ARG A 24 36.41 26.12 -0.92
CA ARG A 24 35.03 25.67 -0.62
C ARG A 24 34.99 25.32 0.87
N ALA A 25 34.74 26.33 1.71
CA ALA A 25 34.30 26.10 3.07
C ALA A 25 32.90 25.47 3.03
N VAL A 26 32.74 24.44 3.84
CA VAL A 26 31.60 23.54 3.95
C VAL A 26 30.47 24.25 4.70
N ALA A 27 29.52 24.84 3.95
CA ALA A 27 28.24 25.31 4.47
C ALA A 27 27.21 25.25 3.34
N GLY A 28 26.05 24.62 3.57
CA GLY A 28 24.90 24.67 2.66
C GLY A 28 24.40 26.11 2.50
N LEU A 29 23.99 26.51 1.29
CA LEU A 29 23.56 27.88 0.99
C LEU A 29 22.03 27.95 0.89
N SER A 30 21.47 29.09 1.32
CA SER A 30 20.04 29.37 1.17
C SER A 30 19.59 29.20 -0.28
N GLY A 31 18.62 28.32 -0.52
CA GLY A 31 18.05 28.03 -1.84
C GLY A 31 18.48 26.71 -2.47
N ASP A 32 19.42 25.98 -1.86
CA ASP A 32 19.87 24.65 -2.33
C ASP A 32 18.75 23.59 -2.26
N GLY A 33 17.78 23.75 -1.36
CA GLY A 33 16.60 22.89 -1.23
C GLY A 33 15.70 22.89 -2.46
N ARG A 34 15.81 23.89 -3.35
CA ARG A 34 15.11 23.91 -4.64
C ARG A 34 15.45 22.70 -5.52
N ALA A 35 16.62 22.10 -5.33
CA ALA A 35 17.05 20.93 -6.08
C ALA A 35 16.17 19.69 -5.82
N VAL A 36 15.48 19.60 -4.67
CA VAL A 36 14.60 18.44 -4.34
C VAL A 36 13.53 18.20 -5.40
N TRP A 37 12.98 19.26 -5.99
CA TRP A 37 11.93 19.14 -7.02
C TRP A 37 12.49 18.86 -8.42
N SER A 38 13.81 18.95 -8.62
CA SER A 38 14.45 18.73 -9.92
C SER A 38 14.72 17.23 -10.12
N LYS A 39 13.76 16.49 -10.71
CA LYS A 39 13.96 15.07 -11.02
C LYS A 39 14.90 14.90 -12.22
N ALA A 40 15.88 14.00 -12.11
CA ALA A 40 16.68 13.58 -13.25
C ALA A 40 15.78 12.84 -14.28
N PRO A 41 15.81 13.20 -15.58
CA PRO A 41 15.04 12.50 -16.59
C PRO A 41 15.58 11.07 -16.75
N GLY A 42 14.74 10.07 -16.48
CA GLY A 42 15.08 8.66 -16.72
C GLY A 42 14.83 7.65 -15.58
N SER A 43 14.23 8.02 -14.44
CA SER A 43 13.86 7.01 -13.45
C SER A 43 12.68 6.16 -13.97
N GLY A 44 12.97 4.91 -14.32
CA GLY A 44 11.95 3.92 -14.67
C GLY A 44 10.89 3.75 -13.57
N PRO A 45 9.76 3.08 -13.87
CA PRO A 45 8.61 2.96 -12.97
C PRO A 45 8.91 2.22 -11.65
N VAL A 46 9.98 1.42 -11.63
CA VAL A 46 10.57 0.85 -10.41
C VAL A 46 11.76 1.71 -10.02
N ASN A 47 11.48 2.83 -9.37
CA ASN A 47 12.50 3.51 -8.59
C ASN A 47 12.61 2.73 -7.28
N GLU A 48 13.71 2.00 -7.06
CA GLU A 48 13.95 1.26 -5.81
C GLU A 48 13.81 2.17 -4.57
N SER A 49 14.06 3.47 -4.74
CA SER A 49 13.86 4.45 -3.69
C SER A 49 12.40 4.76 -3.39
N GLN A 50 11.46 4.47 -4.29
CA GLN A 50 10.01 4.63 -4.07
C GLN A 50 9.34 3.35 -3.54
N LEU A 51 10.06 2.23 -3.49
CA LEU A 51 9.58 0.99 -2.88
C LEU A 51 9.57 1.12 -1.36
N PHE A 52 8.59 0.48 -0.72
CA PHE A 52 8.61 0.37 0.73
C PHE A 52 9.83 -0.41 1.19
N LEU A 53 10.58 0.17 2.11
CA LEU A 53 11.82 -0.38 2.59
C LEU A 53 11.53 -1.24 3.82
N TYR A 54 11.63 -2.55 3.65
CA TYR A 54 11.67 -3.45 4.79
C TYR A 54 13.09 -3.45 5.34
N GLY A 55 13.22 -3.13 6.61
CA GLY A 55 14.51 -2.97 7.24
C GLY A 55 14.37 -2.41 8.65
N THR A 56 15.49 -2.36 9.34
CA THR A 56 15.58 -1.78 10.67
C THR A 56 16.14 -0.36 10.60
N PHE A 57 15.71 0.48 11.52
CA PHE A 57 16.34 1.75 11.81
C PHE A 57 17.75 1.52 12.37
N PRO A 58 18.59 2.58 12.47
CA PRO A 58 19.87 2.49 13.17
C PRO A 58 19.72 1.88 14.58
N LYS A 59 20.77 1.20 15.06
CA LYS A 59 20.72 0.43 16.31
C LYS A 59 20.30 1.28 17.52
N ASP A 60 20.78 2.52 17.57
CA ASP A 60 20.55 3.45 18.69
C ASP A 60 19.47 4.51 18.35
N PHE A 61 18.57 4.18 17.43
CA PHE A 61 17.48 5.08 17.04
C PHE A 61 16.52 5.31 18.21
N LEU A 62 16.24 6.57 18.51
CA LEU A 62 15.38 6.95 19.62
C LEU A 62 13.91 6.87 19.23
N TRP A 63 13.15 6.03 19.91
CA TRP A 63 11.69 5.93 19.75
C TRP A 63 10.98 6.62 20.91
N GLY A 64 10.05 7.52 20.61
CA GLY A 64 9.31 8.25 21.64
C GLY A 64 7.85 8.50 21.33
N ALA A 65 7.14 8.97 22.34
CA ALA A 65 5.77 9.47 22.23
C ALA A 65 5.69 10.87 22.84
N GLY A 66 4.77 11.70 22.36
CA GLY A 66 4.70 13.12 22.73
C GLY A 66 3.35 13.58 23.29
N THR A 67 3.36 14.58 24.18
CA THR A 67 2.18 15.31 24.65
C THR A 67 2.46 16.79 24.89
N GLY A 68 1.46 17.66 24.70
CA GLY A 68 1.46 19.04 25.17
C GLY A 68 0.70 19.18 26.50
N ALA A 69 1.20 20.02 27.41
CA ALA A 69 0.66 20.19 28.76
C ALA A 69 -0.83 20.58 28.73
N PHE A 70 -1.18 21.63 27.97
CA PHE A 70 -2.57 22.08 27.86
C PHE A 70 -3.51 21.02 27.28
N GLN A 71 -2.99 20.11 26.46
CA GLN A 71 -3.79 19.08 25.81
C GLN A 71 -4.20 17.97 26.78
N VAL A 72 -3.35 17.62 27.76
CA VAL A 72 -3.53 16.39 28.56
C VAL A 72 -3.58 16.61 30.07
N GLU A 73 -2.96 17.66 30.62
CA GLU A 73 -2.81 17.79 32.09
C GLU A 73 -4.13 18.00 32.81
N GLY A 74 -5.01 18.85 32.28
CA GLY A 74 -6.20 19.34 32.98
C GLY A 74 -5.89 20.13 34.25
N GLY A 75 -6.86 20.20 35.16
CA GLY A 75 -6.70 20.84 36.47
C GLY A 75 -6.47 22.36 36.40
N ALA A 76 -7.29 23.06 35.59
CA ALA A 76 -7.11 24.49 35.33
C ALA A 76 -7.25 25.39 36.58
N GLU A 77 -7.99 24.93 37.60
CA GLU A 77 -8.31 25.68 38.84
C GLU A 77 -7.74 25.02 40.11
N GLY A 78 -6.88 23.99 39.98
CA GLY A 78 -6.32 23.23 41.11
C GLY A 78 -4.89 23.64 41.50
N ASP A 79 -4.55 23.45 42.79
CA ASP A 79 -3.18 23.49 43.32
C ASP A 79 -2.37 24.77 43.01
N GLY A 80 -3.04 25.92 42.88
CA GLY A 80 -2.40 27.22 42.71
C GLY A 80 -1.85 27.49 41.31
N ARG A 81 -2.24 26.73 40.28
CA ARG A 81 -1.95 27.06 38.87
C ARG A 81 -2.64 28.36 38.45
N GLY A 82 -1.90 29.25 37.78
CA GLY A 82 -2.47 30.44 37.15
C GLY A 82 -3.16 30.14 35.81
N PRO A 83 -4.05 31.02 35.31
CA PRO A 83 -4.65 30.85 33.99
C PRO A 83 -3.65 31.13 32.87
N SER A 84 -3.69 30.31 31.82
CA SER A 84 -3.01 30.56 30.55
C SER A 84 -3.87 31.38 29.58
N ILE A 85 -3.27 31.85 28.49
CA ILE A 85 -4.01 32.47 27.38
C ILE A 85 -5.04 31.52 26.76
N TRP A 86 -4.78 30.21 26.75
CA TRP A 86 -5.70 29.20 26.24
C TRP A 86 -6.88 28.97 27.18
N ASP A 87 -6.68 29.03 28.49
CA ASP A 87 -7.79 28.96 29.47
C ASP A 87 -8.82 30.07 29.23
N ARG A 88 -8.35 31.29 28.89
CA ARG A 88 -9.23 32.40 28.52
C ARG A 88 -9.84 32.17 27.14
N PHE A 89 -9.00 31.86 26.14
CA PHE A 89 -9.43 31.73 24.75
C PHE A 89 -10.52 30.68 24.60
N ALA A 90 -10.31 29.49 25.18
CA ALA A 90 -11.27 28.40 25.09
C ALA A 90 -12.60 28.75 25.78
N ARG A 91 -12.57 29.41 26.94
CA ARG A 91 -13.78 29.93 27.60
C ARG A 91 -14.54 30.95 26.75
N THR A 92 -13.83 31.89 26.12
CA THR A 92 -14.47 33.02 25.41
C THR A 92 -14.86 32.72 23.97
N ARG A 93 -14.10 31.88 23.25
CA ARG A 93 -14.25 31.66 21.80
C ARG A 93 -14.82 30.29 21.44
N LEU A 94 -14.67 29.28 22.30
CA LEU A 94 -15.19 27.92 22.06
C LEU A 94 -16.46 27.62 22.87
N GLY A 95 -16.82 28.48 23.83
CA GLY A 95 -18.05 28.40 24.64
C GLY A 95 -18.09 27.25 25.66
N SER A 96 -19.15 27.18 26.47
CA SER A 96 -19.35 26.12 27.48
C SER A 96 -19.47 24.71 26.90
N GLY A 97 -19.80 24.59 25.60
CA GLY A 97 -19.80 23.32 24.86
C GLY A 97 -18.41 22.82 24.43
N GLY A 98 -17.38 23.65 24.56
CA GLY A 98 -15.98 23.31 24.22
C GLY A 98 -15.20 22.59 25.33
N GLY A 99 -15.85 22.20 26.44
CA GLY A 99 -15.24 21.43 27.54
C GLY A 99 -14.18 22.19 28.37
N ALA A 100 -13.86 23.43 28.03
CA ALA A 100 -12.80 24.25 28.63
C ALA A 100 -13.09 24.77 30.07
N GLY A 101 -14.09 24.18 30.73
CA GLY A 101 -14.47 24.45 32.12
C GLY A 101 -14.30 23.21 32.98
N GLY A 102 -13.04 22.81 33.24
CA GLY A 102 -12.67 22.07 34.46
C GLY A 102 -13.14 20.63 34.64
N GLY A 103 -13.63 19.92 33.61
CA GLY A 103 -14.12 18.53 33.79
C GLY A 103 -13.77 17.49 32.71
N SER A 104 -13.39 17.90 31.50
CA SER A 104 -13.40 17.00 30.32
C SER A 104 -12.04 16.73 29.67
N ASP A 105 -10.93 17.03 30.36
CA ASP A 105 -9.57 16.84 29.82
C ASP A 105 -9.05 15.42 30.15
N SER A 106 -7.87 15.03 29.66
CA SER A 106 -7.28 13.70 29.92
C SER A 106 -6.86 13.49 31.38
N ASP A 107 -6.78 14.56 32.18
CA ASP A 107 -6.43 14.57 33.60
C ASP A 107 -5.07 13.93 33.95
N SER A 108 -4.07 14.10 33.10
CA SER A 108 -2.71 13.61 33.35
C SER A 108 -2.09 14.16 34.64
N TYR A 109 -2.51 15.36 35.10
CA TYR A 109 -2.04 15.91 36.39
C TYR A 109 -2.45 15.04 37.58
N ALA A 110 -3.64 14.44 37.53
CA ALA A 110 -4.14 13.54 38.57
C ALA A 110 -3.80 12.06 38.30
N PHE A 111 -3.65 11.67 37.03
CA PHE A 111 -3.48 10.29 36.61
C PHE A 111 -2.10 9.96 36.02
N LEU A 112 -1.04 10.50 36.64
CA LEU A 112 0.35 10.27 36.22
C LEU A 112 0.70 8.78 36.04
N GLU A 113 0.30 7.91 36.97
CA GLU A 113 0.60 6.47 36.89
C GLU A 113 -0.06 5.77 35.68
N LYS A 114 -1.20 6.30 35.19
CA LYS A 114 -1.87 5.75 33.99
C LYS A 114 -1.10 6.10 32.72
N ASP A 115 -0.55 7.30 32.66
CA ASP A 115 0.30 7.74 31.55
C ASP A 115 1.63 6.97 31.53
N LEU A 116 2.23 6.77 32.71
CA LEU A 116 3.44 5.95 32.86
C LEU A 116 3.20 4.50 32.42
N SER A 117 2.05 3.92 32.79
CA SER A 117 1.66 2.57 32.33
C SER A 117 1.49 2.50 30.81
N ALA A 118 1.02 3.58 30.18
CA ALA A 118 0.91 3.67 28.73
C ALA A 118 2.30 3.74 28.05
N LEU A 119 3.27 4.45 28.64
CA LEU A 119 4.66 4.46 28.19
C LEU A 119 5.31 3.08 28.31
N ASP A 120 5.12 2.40 29.45
CA ASP A 120 5.58 1.03 29.70
C ASP A 120 4.98 0.05 28.68
N PHE A 121 3.69 0.23 28.34
CA PHE A 121 3.04 -0.58 27.32
C PHE A 121 3.69 -0.42 25.95
N LEU A 122 4.03 0.81 25.53
CA LEU A 122 4.67 1.06 24.24
C LEU A 122 6.13 0.59 24.21
N GLY A 123 6.85 0.68 25.33
CA GLY A 123 8.28 0.39 25.42
C GLY A 123 9.16 1.46 24.76
N VAL A 124 8.75 2.73 24.83
CA VAL A 124 9.50 3.86 24.25
C VAL A 124 10.82 4.12 24.97
N SER A 125 11.80 4.65 24.24
CA SER A 125 13.11 5.05 24.78
C SER A 125 13.09 6.47 25.38
N PHE A 126 12.21 7.33 24.90
CA PHE A 126 12.05 8.69 25.43
C PHE A 126 10.58 9.12 25.47
N TYR A 127 10.29 10.09 26.34
CA TYR A 127 8.98 10.72 26.43
C TYR A 127 9.13 12.23 26.26
N HIS A 128 8.44 12.78 25.25
CA HIS A 128 8.39 14.20 24.98
C HIS A 128 7.15 14.80 25.66
N PHE A 129 7.36 15.69 26.61
CA PHE A 129 6.28 16.43 27.28
C PHE A 129 6.64 17.91 27.39
N SER A 130 5.65 18.78 27.65
CA SER A 130 5.90 20.18 27.96
C SER A 130 5.63 20.51 29.42
N ILE A 131 6.34 21.50 29.93
CA ILE A 131 6.13 22.06 31.27
C ILE A 131 5.16 23.23 31.12
N SER A 132 4.10 23.25 31.93
CA SER A 132 3.15 24.35 31.92
C SER A 132 3.70 25.53 32.72
N TRP A 133 4.10 26.58 32.01
CA TRP A 133 4.61 27.81 32.60
C TRP A 133 3.68 28.38 33.69
N PRO A 134 2.36 28.59 33.45
CA PRO A 134 1.47 29.13 34.48
C PRO A 134 1.19 28.15 35.64
N ARG A 135 1.52 26.86 35.51
CA ARG A 135 1.48 25.93 36.63
C ARG A 135 2.67 26.12 37.57
N LEU A 136 3.85 26.41 37.03
CA LEU A 136 5.06 26.69 37.82
C LEU A 136 5.08 28.13 38.35
N PHE A 137 4.73 29.11 37.52
CA PHE A 137 4.71 30.53 37.86
C PHE A 137 3.36 31.12 37.45
N PRO A 138 2.38 31.19 38.37
CA PRO A 138 1.00 31.60 38.07
C PRO A 138 0.83 32.97 37.43
N ASP A 139 1.69 33.93 37.78
CA ASP A 139 1.77 35.27 37.19
C ASP A 139 2.80 35.38 36.05
N GLY A 140 3.55 34.30 35.80
CA GLY A 140 4.58 34.16 34.78
C GLY A 140 5.96 34.69 35.17
N GLU A 141 6.08 35.48 36.24
CA GLU A 141 7.38 35.97 36.72
C GLU A 141 8.03 34.92 37.64
N ALA A 142 9.33 34.68 37.46
CA ALA A 142 10.06 33.63 38.20
C ALA A 142 10.40 34.03 39.65
N ARG A 143 9.45 34.58 40.41
CA ARG A 143 9.63 35.08 41.78
C ARG A 143 9.47 33.98 42.83
N ALA A 144 8.34 33.28 42.79
CA ALA A 144 7.98 32.22 43.73
C ALA A 144 7.34 31.06 42.96
N ALA A 145 8.04 29.93 42.88
CA ALA A 145 7.55 28.76 42.18
C ALA A 145 6.43 28.08 42.96
N ASN A 146 5.39 27.63 42.25
CA ASN A 146 4.34 26.81 42.83
C ASN A 146 4.89 25.42 43.19
N ALA A 147 5.04 25.16 44.49
CA ALA A 147 5.60 23.91 45.00
C ALA A 147 4.82 22.66 44.56
N ARG A 148 3.50 22.74 44.34
CA ARG A 148 2.69 21.61 43.85
C ARG A 148 3.01 21.30 42.39
N GLY A 149 3.14 22.32 41.55
CA GLY A 149 3.57 22.18 40.16
C GLY A 149 4.97 21.58 40.03
N VAL A 150 5.93 22.07 40.82
CA VAL A 150 7.30 21.55 40.87
C VAL A 150 7.32 20.07 41.29
N ARG A 151 6.54 19.71 42.32
CA ARG A 151 6.42 18.30 42.77
C ARG A 151 5.90 17.37 41.67
N PHE A 152 4.91 17.81 40.89
CA PHE A 152 4.37 17.00 39.80
C PHE A 152 5.43 16.68 38.74
N TYR A 153 6.15 17.68 38.23
CA TYR A 153 7.19 17.44 37.22
C TYR A 153 8.38 16.66 37.78
N ASN A 154 8.77 16.87 39.05
CA ASN A 154 9.77 16.01 39.70
C ASN A 154 9.30 14.55 39.78
N ALA A 155 8.06 14.30 40.21
CA ALA A 155 7.52 12.95 40.28
C ALA A 155 7.49 12.26 38.89
N LEU A 156 7.11 12.99 37.85
CA LEU A 156 7.18 12.51 36.46
C LEU A 156 8.62 12.16 36.07
N LEU A 157 9.57 13.09 36.25
CA LEU A 157 10.98 12.89 35.89
C LEU A 157 11.63 11.72 36.65
N ASP A 158 11.34 11.59 37.95
CA ASP A 158 11.83 10.47 38.78
C ASP A 158 11.21 9.13 38.34
N ALA A 159 9.94 9.14 37.94
CA ALA A 159 9.27 7.97 37.41
C ALA A 159 9.81 7.54 36.04
N LEU A 160 10.15 8.50 35.17
CA LEU A 160 10.78 8.24 33.86
C LEU A 160 12.20 7.71 34.03
N ALA A 161 13.00 8.32 34.91
CA ALA A 161 14.36 7.90 35.21
C ALA A 161 14.41 6.46 35.74
N ARG A 162 13.49 6.09 36.66
CA ARG A 162 13.35 4.71 37.17
C ARG A 162 13.02 3.68 36.09
N ARG A 163 12.36 4.10 35.00
CA ARG A 163 12.00 3.25 33.86
C ARG A 163 13.04 3.26 32.74
N GLY A 164 14.11 4.05 32.88
CA GLY A 164 15.10 4.24 31.81
C GLY A 164 14.56 5.01 30.60
N VAL A 165 13.45 5.74 30.75
CA VAL A 165 12.86 6.55 29.67
C VAL A 165 13.47 7.95 29.74
N GLN A 166 14.13 8.39 28.66
CA GLN A 166 14.75 9.71 28.60
C GLN A 166 13.69 10.81 28.49
N PRO A 167 13.70 11.84 29.35
CA PRO A 167 12.79 12.97 29.19
C PRO A 167 13.29 13.95 28.11
N VAL A 168 12.39 14.30 27.20
CA VAL A 168 12.54 15.43 26.26
C VAL A 168 11.56 16.51 26.71
N ALA A 169 12.06 17.58 27.34
CA ALA A 169 11.21 18.59 27.95
C ALA A 169 11.08 19.84 27.07
N THR A 170 9.84 20.18 26.72
CA THR A 170 9.49 21.44 26.06
C THR A 170 9.16 22.51 27.11
N LEU A 171 9.84 23.66 27.04
CA LEU A 171 9.62 24.76 27.99
C LEU A 171 8.33 25.53 27.69
N PHE A 172 8.03 25.78 26.42
CA PHE A 172 6.85 26.54 25.99
C PHE A 172 6.07 25.80 24.91
N HIS A 173 4.84 25.37 25.24
CA HIS A 173 3.91 24.75 24.32
C HIS A 173 2.58 25.53 24.32
N TRP A 174 2.69 26.80 23.89
CA TRP A 174 1.58 27.73 23.59
C TRP A 174 0.80 28.24 24.79
N ASP A 175 1.09 27.77 26.00
CA ASP A 175 0.34 28.02 27.23
C ASP A 175 0.90 29.21 28.03
N LEU A 176 1.05 30.36 27.37
CA LEU A 176 1.57 31.60 27.99
C LEU A 176 0.70 31.99 29.21
N PRO A 177 1.30 32.34 30.36
CA PRO A 177 0.55 32.89 31.49
C PRO A 177 -0.28 34.12 31.09
N LEU A 178 -1.56 34.12 31.42
CA LEU A 178 -2.49 35.20 31.04
C LEU A 178 -2.08 36.55 31.62
N ALA A 179 -1.42 36.56 32.78
CA ALA A 179 -0.89 37.76 33.40
C ALA A 179 0.13 38.48 32.50
N LEU A 180 1.03 37.74 31.84
CA LEU A 180 2.00 38.29 30.90
C LEU A 180 1.33 38.85 29.64
N GLN A 181 0.31 38.16 29.11
CA GLN A 181 -0.48 38.67 27.99
C GLN A 181 -1.17 40.00 28.35
N ARG A 182 -1.79 40.09 29.54
CA ARG A 182 -2.51 41.29 29.99
C ARG A 182 -1.58 42.47 30.27
N ARG A 183 -0.44 42.22 30.92
CA ARG A 183 0.46 43.28 31.36
C ARG A 183 1.36 43.81 30.24
N TYR A 184 1.85 42.92 29.38
CA TYR A 184 2.87 43.26 28.38
C TYR A 184 2.39 43.14 26.93
N GLY A 185 1.23 42.52 26.68
CA GLY A 185 0.78 42.19 25.31
C GLY A 185 1.35 40.86 24.79
N GLY A 186 1.95 40.05 25.67
CA GLY A 186 2.55 38.76 25.35
C GLY A 186 3.74 38.88 24.41
N TRP A 187 3.83 37.95 23.45
CA TRP A 187 5.02 37.82 22.57
C TRP A 187 5.28 39.02 21.67
N ARG A 188 4.35 39.97 21.56
CA ARG A 188 4.59 41.25 20.87
C ARG A 188 5.59 42.15 21.60
N ASN A 189 5.85 41.91 22.88
CA ASN A 189 6.72 42.75 23.71
C ASN A 189 8.06 42.06 23.98
N ALA A 190 9.15 42.77 23.68
CA ALA A 190 10.52 42.27 23.85
C ALA A 190 10.87 41.93 25.32
N SER A 191 10.15 42.47 26.31
CA SER A 191 10.35 42.14 27.72
C SER A 191 10.16 40.65 28.03
N LEU A 192 9.34 39.94 27.24
CA LEU A 192 9.13 38.49 27.40
C LEU A 192 10.40 37.67 27.14
N VAL A 193 11.37 38.20 26.38
CA VAL A 193 12.65 37.52 26.14
C VAL A 193 13.41 37.30 27.46
N GLY A 194 13.42 38.30 28.34
CA GLY A 194 14.01 38.18 29.67
C GLY A 194 13.21 37.26 30.59
N LEU A 195 11.89 37.48 30.68
CA LEU A 195 11.01 36.70 31.55
C LEU A 195 11.00 35.20 31.20
N PHE A 196 11.01 34.88 29.91
CA PHE A 196 11.10 33.50 29.45
C PHE A 196 12.46 32.88 29.81
N ASN A 197 13.54 33.65 29.73
CA ASN A 197 14.86 33.18 30.15
C ASN A 197 14.95 32.92 31.66
N ASP A 198 14.28 33.72 32.49
CA ASP A 198 14.24 33.49 33.94
C ASP A 198 13.47 32.20 34.27
N TYR A 199 12.33 31.99 33.61
CA TYR A 199 11.58 30.73 33.67
C TYR A 199 12.44 29.52 33.23
N ALA A 200 13.11 29.63 32.09
CA ALA A 200 13.99 28.57 31.59
C ALA A 200 15.14 28.27 32.56
N THR A 201 15.75 29.31 33.15
CA THR A 201 16.82 29.19 34.16
C THR A 201 16.35 28.39 35.36
N PHE A 202 15.13 28.64 35.85
CA PHE A 202 14.55 27.85 36.94
C PHE A 202 14.40 26.37 36.52
N CYS A 203 13.83 26.10 35.34
CA CYS A 203 13.64 24.74 34.85
C CYS A 203 14.97 23.98 34.70
N PHE A 204 16.02 24.63 34.18
CA PHE A 204 17.35 24.01 34.07
C PHE A 204 17.95 23.69 35.44
N ARG A 205 17.78 24.57 36.44
CA ARG A 205 18.24 24.32 37.81
C ARG A 205 17.47 23.18 38.48
N ALA A 206 16.15 23.17 38.33
CA ALA A 206 15.28 22.24 39.04
C ALA A 206 15.25 20.83 38.43
N PHE A 207 15.41 20.73 37.10
CA PHE A 207 15.15 19.49 36.35
C PHE A 207 16.31 19.04 35.45
N GLY A 208 17.30 19.90 35.17
CA GLY A 208 18.36 19.64 34.19
C GLY A 208 19.40 18.58 34.61
N ASP A 209 19.36 18.14 35.86
CA ASP A 209 20.09 16.96 36.32
C ASP A 209 19.59 15.68 35.61
N ARG A 210 18.27 15.56 35.43
CA ARG A 210 17.59 14.42 34.81
C ARG A 210 17.23 14.64 33.33
N VAL A 211 17.09 15.90 32.89
CA VAL A 211 16.72 16.21 31.50
C VAL A 211 17.94 16.48 30.61
N LYS A 212 18.12 15.64 29.59
CA LYS A 212 19.22 15.75 28.61
C LYS A 212 18.81 16.30 27.25
N TYR A 213 17.52 16.40 26.97
CA TYR A 213 17.01 17.00 25.74
C TYR A 213 15.99 18.08 26.07
N TRP A 214 16.29 19.31 25.67
CA TRP A 214 15.46 20.48 25.88
C TRP A 214 14.96 21.03 24.56
N LEU A 215 13.69 21.44 24.54
CA LEU A 215 13.08 22.17 23.44
C LEU A 215 12.54 23.48 24.01
N THR A 216 12.97 24.63 23.48
CA THR A 216 12.52 25.91 24.04
C THR A 216 11.06 26.17 23.73
N ILE A 217 10.74 26.23 22.43
CA ILE A 217 9.43 26.62 21.92
C ILE A 217 8.98 25.54 20.95
N HIS A 218 7.74 25.09 21.16
CA HIS A 218 7.10 24.20 20.21
C HIS A 218 6.41 25.01 19.10
N ASN A 219 6.83 24.81 17.85
CA ASN A 219 6.21 25.33 16.62
C ASN A 219 5.91 26.85 16.67
N PRO A 220 6.95 27.71 16.74
CA PRO A 220 6.79 29.16 16.90
C PRO A 220 6.02 29.81 15.75
N TYR A 221 6.04 29.19 14.57
CA TYR A 221 5.25 29.61 13.42
C TYR A 221 3.77 29.74 13.75
N LEU A 222 3.16 28.69 14.33
CA LEU A 222 1.73 28.69 14.64
C LEU A 222 1.41 29.66 15.79
N VAL A 223 2.32 29.84 16.75
CA VAL A 223 2.15 30.84 17.82
C VAL A 223 2.03 32.25 17.25
N ALA A 224 2.94 32.61 16.33
CA ALA A 224 2.91 33.93 15.70
C ALA A 224 1.76 34.08 14.69
N TRP A 225 1.64 33.13 13.75
CA TRP A 225 0.69 33.19 12.63
C TRP A 225 -0.76 33.02 13.07
N HIS A 226 -1.07 31.97 13.84
CA HIS A 226 -2.43 31.74 14.30
C HIS A 226 -2.80 32.57 15.53
N GLY A 227 -1.83 32.91 16.40
CA GLY A 227 -2.08 33.73 17.58
C GLY A 227 -2.35 35.21 17.28
N TYR A 228 -1.64 35.79 16.31
CA TYR A 228 -1.70 37.24 16.01
C TYR A 228 -2.09 37.58 14.56
N GLY A 229 -2.08 36.61 13.63
CA GLY A 229 -2.43 36.82 12.23
C GLY A 229 -3.87 36.41 11.93
N THR A 230 -4.15 35.10 11.96
CA THR A 230 -5.49 34.57 11.67
C THR A 230 -6.45 34.62 12.86
N GLY A 231 -5.92 34.72 14.09
CA GLY A 231 -6.69 34.65 15.33
C GLY A 231 -7.29 33.27 15.66
N ALA A 232 -6.87 32.21 14.95
CA ALA A 232 -7.37 30.84 15.16
C ALA A 232 -6.86 30.22 16.47
N HIS A 233 -5.70 30.64 16.97
CA HIS A 233 -5.13 30.18 18.23
C HIS A 233 -5.10 31.31 19.26
N ALA A 234 -4.98 30.97 20.54
CA ALA A 234 -4.74 31.96 21.60
C ALA A 234 -3.47 32.79 21.30
N PRO A 235 -3.46 34.12 21.52
CA PRO A 235 -4.50 34.91 22.21
C PRO A 235 -5.73 35.30 21.36
N GLY A 236 -5.79 34.91 20.09
CA GLY A 236 -6.95 35.15 19.22
C GLY A 236 -7.01 36.56 18.65
N GLU A 237 -5.85 37.18 18.47
CA GLU A 237 -5.72 38.53 17.93
C GLU A 237 -5.58 38.46 16.39
N ALA A 238 -6.30 39.32 15.68
CA ALA A 238 -6.09 39.58 14.25
C ALA A 238 -5.40 40.94 14.11
N ALA A 239 -4.22 41.07 14.71
CA ALA A 239 -3.52 42.34 14.93
C ALA A 239 -2.69 42.82 13.71
N GLY A 240 -2.86 42.17 12.55
CA GLY A 240 -2.17 42.50 11.31
C GLY A 240 -0.76 41.90 11.19
N ALA A 241 -0.16 42.01 10.01
CA ALA A 241 1.09 41.33 9.68
C ALA A 241 2.30 41.80 10.52
N ALA A 242 2.37 43.08 10.89
CA ALA A 242 3.45 43.60 11.73
C ALA A 242 3.50 42.93 13.12
N ALA A 243 2.33 42.68 13.72
CA ALA A 243 2.23 41.98 15.01
C ALA A 243 2.72 40.53 14.92
N VAL A 244 2.42 39.84 13.82
CA VAL A 244 2.87 38.46 13.55
C VAL A 244 4.39 38.40 13.50
N TYR A 245 5.03 39.27 12.71
CA TYR A 245 6.49 39.25 12.57
C TYR A 245 7.21 39.78 13.81
N ALA A 246 6.62 40.73 14.55
CA ALA A 246 7.14 41.16 15.84
C ALA A 246 7.12 40.03 16.89
N ALA A 247 6.01 39.27 16.96
CA ALA A 247 5.92 38.10 17.84
C ALA A 247 6.94 37.02 17.44
N GLY A 248 7.05 36.70 16.16
CA GLY A 248 8.05 35.75 15.65
C GLY A 248 9.50 36.19 15.95
N HIS A 249 9.80 37.47 15.83
CA HIS A 249 11.12 38.03 16.14
C HIS A 249 11.47 37.90 17.62
N ASN A 250 10.53 38.21 18.53
CA ASN A 250 10.75 38.03 19.96
C ASN A 250 10.87 36.56 20.36
N LEU A 251 10.13 35.65 19.71
CA LEU A 251 10.27 34.20 19.92
C LEU A 251 11.67 33.70 19.54
N LEU A 252 12.22 34.18 18.42
CA LEU A 252 13.59 33.87 17.98
C LEU A 252 14.63 34.37 19.00
N LYS A 253 14.52 35.63 19.41
CA LYS A 253 15.41 36.22 20.42
C LYS A 253 15.32 35.52 21.76
N ALA A 254 14.12 35.13 22.19
CA ALA A 254 13.89 34.36 23.40
C ALA A 254 14.57 32.99 23.34
N HIS A 255 14.44 32.27 22.22
CA HIS A 255 15.12 31.01 22.00
C HIS A 255 16.65 31.15 22.07
N SER A 256 17.24 32.07 21.29
CA SER A 256 18.69 32.28 21.27
C SER A 256 19.22 32.65 22.66
N LYS A 257 18.56 33.57 23.37
CA LYS A 257 18.95 33.95 24.75
C LYS A 257 18.96 32.74 25.69
N VAL A 258 17.94 31.88 25.61
CA VAL A 258 17.85 30.66 26.41
C VAL A 258 18.90 29.64 26.01
N TRP A 259 19.21 29.48 24.73
CA TRP A 259 20.27 28.59 24.27
C TRP A 259 21.64 29.03 24.80
N HIS A 260 21.98 30.32 24.70
CA HIS A 260 23.25 30.86 25.23
C HIS A 260 23.34 30.70 26.74
N ASN A 261 22.24 30.96 27.46
CA ASN A 261 22.17 30.71 28.89
C ASN A 261 22.41 29.23 29.23
N TYR A 262 21.74 28.30 28.56
CA TYR A 262 21.97 26.87 28.74
C TYR A 262 23.41 26.47 28.44
N ASN A 263 23.95 26.95 27.32
CA ASN A 263 25.28 26.63 26.83
C ASN A 263 26.38 27.07 27.81
N ILE A 264 26.28 28.29 28.34
CA ILE A 264 27.29 28.86 29.24
C ILE A 264 27.12 28.32 30.66
N ASN A 265 25.89 28.33 31.20
CA ASN A 265 25.69 28.15 32.63
C ASN A 265 25.32 26.71 33.04
N PHE A 266 24.87 25.86 32.11
CA PHE A 266 24.28 24.56 32.45
C PHE A 266 24.94 23.39 31.72
N ARG A 267 25.21 23.51 30.42
CA ARG A 267 25.78 22.46 29.57
C ARG A 267 27.09 21.86 30.11
N PRO A 268 28.06 22.64 30.67
CA PRO A 268 29.32 22.07 31.16
C PRO A 268 29.13 20.96 32.21
N HIS A 269 28.10 21.08 33.05
CA HIS A 269 27.81 20.16 34.15
C HIS A 269 26.69 19.18 33.79
N GLN A 270 25.65 19.64 33.09
CA GLN A 270 24.46 18.83 32.78
C GLN A 270 24.62 17.97 31.53
N LYS A 271 25.49 18.38 30.58
CA LYS A 271 25.81 17.66 29.34
C LYS A 271 24.59 17.30 28.49
N GLY A 272 23.55 18.12 28.50
CA GLY A 272 22.37 17.97 27.66
C GLY A 272 22.48 18.73 26.33
N TRP A 273 21.41 18.62 25.54
CA TRP A 273 21.22 19.20 24.22
C TRP A 273 19.95 20.06 24.24
N LEU A 274 19.97 21.19 23.54
CA LEU A 274 18.88 22.14 23.45
C LEU A 274 18.63 22.54 22.00
N SER A 275 17.35 22.55 21.62
CA SER A 275 16.88 22.95 20.30
C SER A 275 15.53 23.66 20.40
N ILE A 276 14.89 23.90 19.26
CA ILE A 276 13.55 24.47 19.10
C ILE A 276 12.79 23.64 18.07
N THR A 277 11.52 23.32 18.33
CA THR A 277 10.74 22.53 17.39
C THR A 277 10.16 23.42 16.30
N LEU A 278 10.59 23.20 15.06
CA LEU A 278 10.11 23.94 13.89
C LEU A 278 9.14 23.06 13.10
N GLY A 279 7.91 23.55 12.91
CA GLY A 279 6.88 22.85 12.15
C GLY A 279 6.77 23.35 10.71
N SER A 280 6.51 22.44 9.77
CA SER A 280 6.24 22.82 8.38
C SER A 280 5.29 21.87 7.66
N HIS A 281 4.78 22.31 6.52
CA HIS A 281 4.09 21.49 5.53
C HIS A 281 5.09 20.99 4.47
N TRP A 282 4.61 20.20 3.51
CA TRP A 282 5.33 19.95 2.26
C TRP A 282 4.48 20.33 1.06
N ILE A 283 5.12 20.70 -0.04
CA ILE A 283 4.47 21.22 -1.24
C ILE A 283 5.15 20.70 -2.51
N GLU A 284 4.35 20.40 -3.52
CA GLU A 284 4.79 19.89 -4.82
C GLU A 284 4.30 20.80 -5.95
N PRO A 285 5.10 20.98 -7.01
CA PRO A 285 4.72 21.81 -8.14
C PRO A 285 3.55 21.18 -8.89
N ASN A 286 2.58 21.98 -9.33
CA ASN A 286 1.45 21.48 -10.12
C ASN A 286 1.89 20.80 -11.42
N ARG A 287 2.97 21.30 -12.01
CA ARG A 287 3.62 20.76 -13.21
C ARG A 287 5.07 20.47 -12.85
N SER A 288 5.44 19.19 -12.87
CA SER A 288 6.71 18.66 -12.36
C SER A 288 7.97 19.31 -12.92
N GLU A 289 7.91 19.85 -14.15
CA GLU A 289 9.05 20.47 -14.84
C GLU A 289 8.93 22.00 -14.95
N ASN A 290 7.87 22.59 -14.40
CA ASN A 290 7.67 24.03 -14.49
C ASN A 290 8.50 24.78 -13.44
N MET A 291 9.54 25.47 -13.89
CA MET A 291 10.46 26.22 -13.02
C MET A 291 9.75 27.27 -12.15
N MET A 292 8.68 27.91 -12.64
CA MET A 292 7.93 28.90 -11.86
C MET A 292 7.14 28.25 -10.72
N ASP A 293 6.57 27.07 -10.95
CA ASP A 293 5.87 26.30 -9.93
C ASP A 293 6.87 25.82 -8.85
N ILE A 294 8.09 25.41 -9.25
CA ILE A 294 9.19 25.06 -8.33
C ILE A 294 9.63 26.28 -7.49
N VAL A 295 9.80 27.46 -8.09
CA VAL A 295 10.14 28.68 -7.34
C VAL A 295 9.06 29.03 -6.31
N LYS A 296 7.77 28.87 -6.66
CA LYS A 296 6.66 29.07 -5.72
C LYS A 296 6.66 28.04 -4.59
N CYS A 297 7.06 26.80 -4.86
CA CYS A 297 7.23 25.78 -3.83
C CYS A 297 8.33 26.19 -2.83
N GLN A 298 9.48 26.63 -3.33
CA GLN A 298 10.57 27.15 -2.49
C GLN A 298 10.11 28.32 -1.63
N GLN A 299 9.45 29.32 -2.23
CA GLN A 299 8.91 30.48 -1.50
C GLN A 299 7.91 30.07 -0.41
N SER A 300 7.08 29.06 -0.65
CA SER A 300 6.16 28.51 0.35
C SER A 300 6.90 27.90 1.53
N MET A 301 7.90 27.05 1.29
CA MET A 301 8.72 26.43 2.34
C MET A 301 9.49 27.48 3.14
N VAL A 302 10.10 28.44 2.46
CA VAL A 302 10.83 29.56 3.09
C VAL A 302 9.92 30.40 3.98
N SER A 303 8.69 30.69 3.54
CA SER A 303 7.74 31.52 4.30
C SER A 303 7.25 30.90 5.62
N VAL A 304 7.41 29.58 5.79
CA VAL A 304 6.97 28.84 6.99
C VAL A 304 8.16 28.33 7.78
N LEU A 305 8.96 27.44 7.18
CA LEU A 305 10.11 26.83 7.85
C LEU A 305 11.31 27.77 7.86
N GLY A 306 11.64 28.33 6.70
CA GLY A 306 12.79 29.23 6.54
C GLY A 306 12.72 30.46 7.43
N TRP A 307 11.51 30.97 7.71
CA TRP A 307 11.30 32.11 8.61
C TRP A 307 11.99 31.94 9.97
N PHE A 308 11.92 30.75 10.57
CA PHE A 308 12.56 30.46 11.86
C PHE A 308 13.86 29.66 11.71
N ALA A 309 13.92 28.75 10.75
CA ALA A 309 15.07 27.88 10.58
C ALA A 309 16.30 28.63 10.03
N HIS A 310 16.14 29.62 9.15
CA HIS A 310 17.29 30.33 8.57
C HIS A 310 18.04 31.21 9.59
N PRO A 311 17.37 31.96 10.49
CA PRO A 311 18.07 32.64 11.58
C PRO A 311 18.81 31.70 12.55
N ILE A 312 18.27 30.50 12.80
CA ILE A 312 18.81 29.58 13.83
C ILE A 312 19.89 28.65 13.26
N HIS A 313 19.62 28.03 12.10
CA HIS A 313 20.43 27.00 11.48
C HIS A 313 21.21 27.48 10.25
N GLY A 314 20.88 28.66 9.71
CA GLY A 314 21.55 29.27 8.57
C GLY A 314 22.48 30.41 8.98
N GLU A 315 22.32 31.57 8.32
CA GLU A 315 23.27 32.69 8.42
C GLU A 315 23.05 33.61 9.63
N GLY A 316 21.98 33.40 10.42
CA GLY A 316 21.66 34.29 11.55
C GLY A 316 20.63 35.38 11.24
N ASP A 317 20.19 35.49 9.98
CA ASP A 317 19.23 36.50 9.52
C ASP A 317 17.97 35.84 8.91
N TYR A 318 16.95 36.63 8.62
CA TYR A 318 15.78 36.16 7.88
C TYR A 318 16.12 35.86 6.41
N PRO A 319 15.40 34.93 5.76
CA PRO A 319 15.60 34.61 4.34
C PRO A 319 15.50 35.87 3.46
N GLU A 320 16.38 36.00 2.47
CA GLU A 320 16.45 37.16 1.57
C GLU A 320 15.11 37.48 0.88
N GLU A 321 14.37 36.45 0.47
CA GLU A 321 13.07 36.62 -0.17
C GLU A 321 12.04 37.27 0.78
N MET A 322 12.09 36.92 2.07
CA MET A 322 11.22 37.52 3.08
C MET A 322 11.61 38.96 3.35
N LYS A 323 12.91 39.26 3.47
CA LYS A 323 13.41 40.64 3.66
C LYS A 323 12.98 41.56 2.52
N LYS A 324 13.11 41.10 1.27
CA LYS A 324 12.68 41.87 0.08
C LYS A 324 11.17 42.12 0.05
N LYS A 325 10.36 41.11 0.39
CA LYS A 325 8.90 41.19 0.30
C LYS A 325 8.25 41.93 1.49
N LEU A 326 8.88 41.89 2.66
CA LEU A 326 8.29 42.32 3.93
C LEU A 326 9.07 43.46 4.59
N LEU A 327 9.91 44.17 3.82
CA LEU A 327 10.83 45.20 4.31
C LEU A 327 10.20 46.23 5.27
N SER A 328 8.92 46.59 5.06
CA SER A 328 8.21 47.58 5.87
C SER A 328 7.65 47.05 7.20
N ILE A 329 7.59 45.72 7.39
CA ILE A 329 6.93 45.10 8.55
C ILE A 329 7.77 44.05 9.28
N LEU A 330 8.83 43.54 8.65
CA LEU A 330 9.74 42.56 9.23
C LEU A 330 10.79 43.29 10.09
N PRO A 331 10.91 42.99 11.39
CA PRO A 331 11.96 43.56 12.22
C PRO A 331 13.36 43.19 11.70
N LEU A 332 14.34 44.06 11.89
CA LEU A 332 15.71 43.84 11.45
C LEU A 332 16.56 43.30 12.60
N PHE A 333 17.39 42.30 12.33
CA PHE A 333 18.46 41.90 13.25
C PHE A 333 19.68 42.80 13.05
N SER A 334 20.24 43.29 14.15
CA SER A 334 21.58 43.87 14.15
C SER A 334 22.65 42.80 13.86
N GLU A 335 23.84 43.21 13.40
CA GLU A 335 24.93 42.26 13.12
C GLU A 335 25.34 41.42 14.34
N ALA A 336 25.28 42.03 15.54
CA ALA A 336 25.53 41.31 16.79
C ALA A 336 24.46 40.23 17.02
N GLU A 337 23.18 40.56 16.86
CA GLU A 337 22.09 39.60 17.00
C GLU A 337 22.18 38.47 15.97
N LYS A 338 22.55 38.76 14.71
CA LYS A 338 22.74 37.70 13.70
C LYS A 338 23.78 36.68 14.14
N SER A 339 24.91 37.14 14.65
CA SER A 339 25.94 36.23 15.16
C SER A 339 25.51 35.49 16.43
N GLU A 340 24.62 36.06 17.24
CA GLU A 340 24.03 35.39 18.41
C GLU A 340 22.90 34.43 18.05
N MET A 341 22.19 34.61 16.93
CA MET A 341 21.10 33.72 16.49
C MET A 341 21.63 32.44 15.85
N ARG A 342 22.64 32.55 14.97
CA ARG A 342 23.16 31.40 14.23
C ARG A 342 23.75 30.33 15.16
N GLY A 343 23.50 29.07 14.86
CA GLY A 343 24.04 27.94 15.61
C GLY A 343 23.42 27.72 16.99
N THR A 344 22.28 28.34 17.30
CA THR A 344 21.60 28.22 18.62
C THR A 344 20.72 26.98 18.76
N ALA A 345 21.06 25.89 18.07
CA ALA A 345 20.38 24.62 18.19
C ALA A 345 21.36 23.46 17.96
N ASP A 346 21.42 22.54 18.91
CA ASP A 346 22.41 21.46 18.86
C ASP A 346 21.99 20.30 17.93
N PHE A 347 20.72 20.33 17.50
CA PHE A 347 20.11 19.44 16.52
C PHE A 347 18.89 20.14 15.92
N PHE A 348 18.38 19.66 14.80
CA PHE A 348 17.16 20.16 14.16
C PHE A 348 15.95 19.39 14.70
N ALA A 349 15.06 20.04 15.46
CA ALA A 349 13.83 19.42 15.93
C ALA A 349 12.67 19.76 14.97
N PHE A 350 12.12 18.75 14.30
CA PHE A 350 11.12 18.94 13.25
C PHE A 350 9.74 18.45 13.66
N SER A 351 8.71 19.27 13.43
CA SER A 351 7.29 18.91 13.57
C SER A 351 6.64 18.76 12.19
N PHE A 352 6.03 17.61 11.96
CA PHE A 352 5.29 17.32 10.73
C PHE A 352 3.97 16.63 11.07
N GLY A 353 2.93 17.42 11.31
CA GLY A 353 1.64 16.93 11.76
C GLY A 353 0.48 17.83 11.30
N PRO A 354 -0.78 17.46 11.56
CA PRO A 354 -1.97 18.12 11.04
C PRO A 354 -2.05 19.62 11.32
N ASN A 355 -1.45 20.09 12.42
CA ASN A 355 -1.39 21.51 12.79
C ASN A 355 -0.71 22.39 11.72
N ASN A 356 0.18 21.82 10.89
CA ASN A 356 0.83 22.53 9.79
C ASN A 356 0.04 22.43 8.47
N PHE A 357 -1.02 21.62 8.42
CA PHE A 357 -1.81 21.37 7.21
C PHE A 357 -3.24 21.91 7.28
N LYS A 358 -3.76 22.06 8.50
CA LYS A 358 -5.14 22.48 8.76
C LYS A 358 -5.16 23.58 9.83
N PRO A 359 -6.07 24.56 9.70
CA PRO A 359 -7.01 24.78 8.58
C PRO A 359 -6.35 25.27 7.27
N LEU A 360 -7.13 25.47 6.20
CA LEU A 360 -6.61 25.82 4.86
C LEU A 360 -5.77 27.11 4.82
N ASN A 361 -5.97 28.02 5.77
CA ASN A 361 -5.25 29.29 5.91
C ASN A 361 -3.99 29.18 6.80
N THR A 362 -3.59 27.97 7.21
CA THR A 362 -2.38 27.73 7.99
C THR A 362 -1.12 28.10 7.22
N MET A 363 -1.09 27.98 5.90
CA MET A 363 0.10 28.29 5.10
C MET A 363 -0.24 28.93 3.76
N ALA A 364 0.70 29.71 3.21
CA ALA A 364 0.59 30.25 1.86
C ALA A 364 1.05 29.19 0.82
N LYS A 365 0.09 28.54 0.17
CA LYS A 365 0.35 27.50 -0.86
C LYS A 365 0.89 28.04 -2.19
N MET A 366 0.72 29.34 -2.45
CA MET A 366 1.15 29.99 -3.69
C MET A 366 0.62 29.30 -4.98
N GLY A 367 -0.58 28.73 -4.89
CA GLY A 367 -1.24 28.01 -5.99
C GLY A 367 -0.70 26.61 -6.27
N GLN A 368 0.17 26.05 -5.42
CA GLN A 368 0.78 24.73 -5.58
C GLN A 368 0.07 23.65 -4.73
N ASN A 369 0.47 22.39 -4.89
CA ASN A 369 -0.19 21.24 -4.27
C ASN A 369 0.46 20.87 -2.94
N VAL A 370 -0.34 20.83 -1.87
CA VAL A 370 0.13 20.36 -0.57
C VAL A 370 0.29 18.84 -0.60
N SER A 371 1.41 18.36 -0.06
CA SER A 371 1.78 16.94 -0.03
C SER A 371 2.17 16.51 1.38
N LEU A 372 2.02 15.21 1.67
CA LEU A 372 2.40 14.59 2.95
C LEU A 372 3.73 13.83 2.82
N ASN A 373 4.58 14.23 1.87
CA ASN A 373 5.88 13.61 1.63
C ASN A 373 6.92 14.11 2.63
N LEU A 374 7.00 13.42 3.78
CA LEU A 374 7.98 13.64 4.83
C LEU A 374 9.42 13.42 4.35
N ARG A 375 9.66 12.48 3.44
CA ARG A 375 11.02 12.22 2.92
C ARG A 375 11.58 13.42 2.16
N GLU A 376 10.77 14.04 1.30
CA GLU A 376 11.22 15.18 0.50
C GLU A 376 11.47 16.43 1.34
N VAL A 377 10.63 16.72 2.34
CA VAL A 377 10.92 17.83 3.27
C VAL A 377 12.17 17.58 4.12
N LEU A 378 12.46 16.33 4.49
CA LEU A 378 13.72 15.98 5.16
C LEU A 378 14.94 16.19 4.24
N ASN A 379 14.81 15.87 2.94
CA ASN A 379 15.84 16.20 1.95
C ASN A 379 16.01 17.72 1.79
N TRP A 380 14.91 18.47 1.80
CA TRP A 380 14.94 19.92 1.74
C TRP A 380 15.70 20.51 2.93
N ILE A 381 15.40 20.03 4.16
CA ILE A 381 16.13 20.41 5.38
C ILE A 381 17.61 20.05 5.27
N LYS A 382 17.95 18.86 4.77
CA LYS A 382 19.34 18.44 4.56
C LYS A 382 20.09 19.41 3.65
N LEU A 383 19.49 19.81 2.53
CA LEU A 383 20.15 20.68 1.56
C LEU A 383 20.25 22.13 2.04
N GLU A 384 19.20 22.67 2.65
CA GLU A 384 19.15 24.08 3.09
C GLU A 384 19.99 24.36 4.33
N TYR A 385 20.19 23.37 5.21
CA TYR A 385 20.80 23.58 6.52
C TYR A 385 22.01 22.66 6.79
N ASP A 386 22.69 22.25 5.71
CA ASP A 386 23.97 21.52 5.76
C ASP A 386 23.92 20.19 6.52
N ASN A 387 22.95 19.35 6.16
CA ASN A 387 22.76 17.98 6.67
C ASN A 387 22.78 17.87 8.21
N PRO A 388 21.91 18.60 8.93
CA PRO A 388 21.91 18.59 10.38
C PRO A 388 21.42 17.25 10.93
N ARG A 389 21.72 16.96 12.21
CA ARG A 389 21.07 15.87 12.93
C ARG A 389 19.61 16.20 13.19
N ILE A 390 18.67 15.34 12.81
CA ILE A 390 17.24 15.61 12.88
C ILE A 390 16.56 14.73 13.94
N LEU A 391 15.83 15.37 14.86
CA LEU A 391 14.83 14.73 15.71
C LEU A 391 13.45 15.05 15.14
N ILE A 392 12.66 14.03 14.79
CA ILE A 392 11.24 14.25 14.49
C ILE A 392 10.52 14.38 15.83
N ALA A 393 10.32 15.62 16.27
CA ALA A 393 9.79 15.98 17.59
C ALA A 393 8.26 15.85 17.68
N GLU A 394 7.58 15.86 16.54
CA GLU A 394 6.15 15.57 16.41
C GLU A 394 5.87 14.97 15.02
N ASN A 395 5.29 13.77 14.96
CA ASN A 395 4.68 13.25 13.74
C ASN A 395 3.49 12.35 14.04
N GLY A 396 2.45 12.49 13.23
CA GLY A 396 1.21 11.74 13.38
C GLY A 396 0.11 12.35 12.53
N TRP A 397 -1.08 11.77 12.60
CA TRP A 397 -2.28 12.33 12.00
C TRP A 397 -3.42 12.31 13.01
N PHE A 398 -4.65 12.52 12.57
CA PHE A 398 -5.82 12.49 13.43
C PHE A 398 -6.93 11.63 12.85
N THR A 399 -7.86 11.27 13.73
CA THR A 399 -9.13 10.61 13.42
C THR A 399 -10.29 11.45 13.94
N ASP A 400 -11.48 11.23 13.41
CA ASP A 400 -12.68 11.84 13.98
C ASP A 400 -12.96 11.27 15.38
N SER A 401 -13.56 12.07 16.26
CA SER A 401 -13.82 11.71 17.67
C SER A 401 -14.66 10.45 17.90
N HIS A 402 -15.47 10.03 16.92
CA HIS A 402 -16.26 8.79 16.99
C HIS A 402 -15.39 7.52 16.86
N VAL A 403 -14.18 7.65 16.31
CA VAL A 403 -13.20 6.55 16.26
C VAL A 403 -12.60 6.38 17.65
N LYS A 404 -12.90 5.25 18.28
CA LYS A 404 -12.41 4.91 19.62
C LYS A 404 -11.03 4.25 19.56
N THR A 405 -10.99 2.92 19.45
CA THR A 405 -9.75 2.12 19.48
C THR A 405 -9.36 1.50 18.13
N GLU A 406 -10.28 1.46 17.16
CA GLU A 406 -10.06 0.88 15.83
C GLU A 406 -9.62 1.96 14.82
N ASP A 407 -8.50 2.60 15.11
CA ASP A 407 -7.94 3.73 14.35
C ASP A 407 -7.07 3.30 13.18
N THR A 408 -7.65 2.51 12.28
CA THR A 408 -6.95 1.92 11.13
C THR A 408 -6.21 2.96 10.28
N THR A 409 -6.81 4.14 10.07
CA THR A 409 -6.18 5.21 9.30
C THR A 409 -4.90 5.74 9.97
N ALA A 410 -4.84 5.79 11.31
CA ALA A 410 -3.65 6.20 12.05
C ALA A 410 -2.49 5.22 11.85
N ILE A 411 -2.76 3.91 11.82
CA ILE A 411 -1.74 2.88 11.49
C ILE A 411 -1.16 3.15 10.11
N TYR A 412 -1.99 3.37 9.09
CA TYR A 412 -1.53 3.55 7.71
C TYR A 412 -0.71 4.83 7.55
N MET A 413 -1.13 5.92 8.20
CA MET A 413 -0.39 7.19 8.22
C MET A 413 0.97 7.03 8.90
N MET A 414 1.01 6.44 10.11
CA MET A 414 2.25 6.18 10.83
C MET A 414 3.18 5.27 10.01
N LYS A 415 2.62 4.21 9.43
CA LYS A 415 3.35 3.27 8.58
C LYS A 415 3.97 3.96 7.36
N ASN A 416 3.26 4.88 6.71
CA ASN A 416 3.79 5.67 5.60
C ASN A 416 4.91 6.61 6.04
N PHE A 417 4.68 7.40 7.10
CA PHE A 417 5.67 8.36 7.59
C PHE A 417 6.95 7.67 8.05
N LEU A 418 6.85 6.62 8.86
CA LEU A 418 8.02 5.87 9.33
C LEU A 418 8.83 5.29 8.18
N ASN A 419 8.19 4.81 7.11
CA ASN A 419 8.92 4.31 5.96
C ASN A 419 9.60 5.42 5.15
N GLN A 420 8.97 6.58 5.02
CA GLN A 420 9.61 7.75 4.42
C GLN A 420 10.84 8.20 5.24
N VAL A 421 10.78 8.12 6.57
CA VAL A 421 11.94 8.38 7.44
C VAL A 421 13.02 7.31 7.25
N LEU A 422 12.65 6.03 7.18
CA LEU A 422 13.61 4.96 6.96
C LEU A 422 14.32 5.10 5.59
N GLN A 423 13.57 5.47 4.54
CA GLN A 423 14.13 5.78 3.23
C GLN A 423 15.06 7.01 3.29
N ALA A 424 14.66 8.08 3.99
CA ALA A 424 15.49 9.26 4.20
C ALA A 424 16.85 8.91 4.85
N ILE A 425 16.84 8.02 5.85
CA ILE A 425 18.06 7.55 6.52
C ILE A 425 18.91 6.69 5.57
N ARG A 426 18.28 5.71 4.91
CA ARG A 426 18.99 4.63 4.20
C ARG A 426 19.42 4.97 2.79
N LEU A 427 18.65 5.81 2.10
CA LEU A 427 18.85 6.12 0.68
C LEU A 427 19.35 7.53 0.47
N ASP A 428 18.90 8.46 1.30
CA ASP A 428 19.26 9.88 1.18
C ASP A 428 20.32 10.31 2.20
N GLU A 429 20.79 9.39 3.05
CA GLU A 429 21.82 9.62 4.07
C GLU A 429 21.50 10.81 5.00
N ILE A 430 20.22 11.00 5.31
CA ILE A 430 19.75 12.04 6.25
C ILE A 430 19.93 11.55 7.68
N GLN A 431 20.52 12.40 8.53
CA GLN A 431 20.86 12.06 9.92
C GLN A 431 19.67 12.14 10.88
N VAL A 432 18.58 11.43 10.59
CA VAL A 432 17.46 11.30 11.53
C VAL A 432 17.83 10.34 12.65
N PHE A 433 17.84 10.81 13.89
CA PHE A 433 18.27 10.00 15.05
C PHE A 433 17.14 9.63 16.01
N GLY A 434 15.95 10.21 15.85
CA GLY A 434 14.80 9.84 16.65
C GLY A 434 13.45 10.25 16.05
N TYR A 435 12.40 9.59 16.54
CA TYR A 435 11.02 9.79 16.09
C TYR A 435 10.05 9.85 17.27
N THR A 436 9.21 10.88 17.28
CA THR A 436 8.17 11.09 18.29
C THR A 436 6.79 10.88 17.67
N ALA A 437 6.14 9.78 18.02
CA ALA A 437 4.74 9.57 17.66
C ALA A 437 3.85 10.55 18.43
N TRP A 438 2.95 11.25 17.72
CA TRP A 438 2.07 12.23 18.32
C TRP A 438 0.59 11.86 18.13
N SER A 439 -0.19 11.74 19.22
CA SER A 439 0.15 11.94 20.65
C SER A 439 0.16 10.63 21.44
N LEU A 440 0.71 10.64 22.66
CA LEU A 440 0.59 9.48 23.56
C LEU A 440 -0.88 9.14 23.81
N LEU A 441 -1.70 10.10 24.22
CA LEU A 441 -3.11 9.91 24.54
C LEU A 441 -3.99 11.00 23.92
N ASP A 442 -5.28 10.69 23.78
CA ASP A 442 -6.27 11.68 23.34
C ASP A 442 -6.35 12.82 24.36
N GLY A 443 -6.51 14.05 23.85
CA GLY A 443 -6.63 15.26 24.66
C GLY A 443 -7.36 16.38 23.93
N PHE A 444 -7.20 17.61 24.43
CA PHE A 444 -7.77 18.81 23.83
C PHE A 444 -6.94 19.26 22.60
N GLU A 445 -7.53 19.20 21.41
CA GLU A 445 -6.87 19.50 20.12
C GLU A 445 -7.10 20.95 19.68
N TRP A 446 -6.75 21.89 20.56
CA TRP A 446 -6.72 23.33 20.25
C TRP A 446 -8.10 23.85 19.78
N GLN A 447 -8.18 24.52 18.62
CA GLN A 447 -9.45 24.99 18.07
C GLN A 447 -10.43 23.86 17.70
N ASP A 448 -9.92 22.65 17.45
CA ASP A 448 -10.76 21.48 17.14
C ASP A 448 -11.33 20.83 18.41
N ALA A 449 -10.87 21.27 19.59
CA ALA A 449 -11.27 20.79 20.91
C ALA A 449 -11.29 19.25 20.97
N TYR A 450 -12.46 18.65 21.18
CA TYR A 450 -12.63 17.19 21.28
C TYR A 450 -13.25 16.55 20.03
N THR A 451 -13.36 17.29 18.92
CA THR A 451 -13.98 16.78 17.69
C THR A 451 -13.07 15.82 16.93
N THR A 452 -11.76 15.89 17.17
CA THR A 452 -10.73 15.02 16.60
C THR A 452 -9.94 14.32 17.72
N ARG A 453 -9.25 13.24 17.36
CA ARG A 453 -8.43 12.42 18.26
C ARG A 453 -7.08 12.10 17.62
N ARG A 454 -5.99 12.29 18.38
CA ARG A 454 -4.60 12.06 17.92
C ARG A 454 -3.83 11.03 18.76
N GLY A 455 -4.38 10.61 19.90
CA GLY A 455 -3.69 9.73 20.83
C GLY A 455 -3.52 8.32 20.32
N LEU A 456 -2.41 7.68 20.68
CA LEU A 456 -2.23 6.22 20.60
C LEU A 456 -3.09 5.50 21.64
N PHE A 457 -3.43 6.17 22.74
CA PHE A 457 -4.35 5.69 23.76
C PHE A 457 -5.67 6.47 23.72
N TYR A 458 -6.77 5.73 23.62
CA TYR A 458 -8.12 6.28 23.72
C TYR A 458 -8.43 6.67 25.16
N VAL A 459 -9.03 7.85 25.30
CA VAL A 459 -9.58 8.34 26.57
C VAL A 459 -11.06 8.65 26.38
N ASP A 460 -11.89 8.03 27.22
CA ASP A 460 -13.29 8.42 27.35
C ASP A 460 -13.39 9.63 28.28
N PHE A 461 -13.54 10.82 27.69
CA PHE A 461 -13.64 12.09 28.43
C PHE A 461 -14.87 12.16 29.35
N ASN A 462 -15.89 11.32 29.13
CA ASN A 462 -17.09 11.27 29.96
C ASN A 462 -16.94 10.32 31.18
N SER A 463 -15.93 9.44 31.16
CA SER A 463 -15.63 8.55 32.28
C SER A 463 -14.85 9.29 33.35
N LYS A 464 -15.20 9.11 34.63
CA LYS A 464 -14.41 9.65 35.76
C LYS A 464 -13.03 8.99 35.87
N GLN A 465 -12.91 7.75 35.41
CA GLN A 465 -11.67 6.98 35.50
C GLN A 465 -10.67 7.39 34.41
N LYS A 466 -11.13 7.83 33.24
CA LYS A 466 -10.28 8.25 32.10
C LYS A 466 -9.16 7.25 31.82
N GLU A 467 -9.50 5.97 31.73
CA GLU A 467 -8.53 4.91 31.43
C GLU A 467 -7.81 5.17 30.09
N ARG A 468 -6.53 4.83 30.02
CA ARG A 468 -5.73 4.89 28.80
C ARG A 468 -5.86 3.57 28.08
N ILE A 469 -6.83 3.47 27.17
CA ILE A 469 -7.12 2.23 26.44
C ILE A 469 -6.28 2.18 25.17
N PRO A 470 -5.37 1.21 24.97
CA PRO A 470 -4.51 1.17 23.79
C PRO A 470 -5.35 1.03 22.51
N LYS A 471 -5.11 1.93 21.54
CA LYS A 471 -5.71 1.82 20.21
C LYS A 471 -4.91 0.84 19.35
N SER A 472 -5.39 0.58 18.14
CA SER A 472 -4.71 -0.28 17.17
C SER A 472 -3.35 0.30 16.78
N SER A 473 -3.25 1.63 16.68
CA SER A 473 -1.97 2.34 16.47
C SER A 473 -0.96 2.15 17.61
N ALA A 474 -1.38 2.07 18.88
CA ALA A 474 -0.49 1.77 20.00
C ALA A 474 0.12 0.36 19.89
N HIS A 475 -0.70 -0.64 19.54
CA HIS A 475 -0.22 -2.01 19.30
C HIS A 475 0.77 -2.07 18.14
N TYR A 476 0.47 -1.35 17.06
CA TYR A 476 1.35 -1.24 15.90
C TYR A 476 2.69 -0.57 16.27
N TYR A 477 2.66 0.58 16.95
CA TYR A 477 3.86 1.32 17.32
C TYR A 477 4.73 0.55 18.31
N LYS A 478 4.12 -0.10 19.32
CA LYS A 478 4.81 -1.03 20.22
C LYS A 478 5.60 -2.11 19.45
N GLN A 479 4.99 -2.67 18.41
CA GLN A 479 5.64 -3.68 17.60
C GLN A 479 6.82 -3.09 16.81
N ILE A 480 6.66 -1.91 16.21
CA ILE A 480 7.74 -1.21 15.49
C ILE A 480 8.93 -0.95 16.39
N ILE A 481 8.71 -0.46 17.62
CA ILE A 481 9.78 -0.18 18.59
C ILE A 481 10.52 -1.47 18.92
N ARG A 482 9.78 -2.53 19.26
CA ARG A 482 10.37 -3.84 19.60
C ARG A 482 11.19 -4.45 18.47
N GLU A 483 10.79 -4.22 17.23
CA GLU A 483 11.44 -4.74 16.02
C GLU A 483 12.43 -3.74 15.39
N ASN A 484 12.56 -2.55 16.00
CA ASN A 484 13.32 -1.40 15.52
C ASN A 484 13.09 -1.12 14.01
N GLY A 485 11.84 -1.19 13.54
CA GLY A 485 11.49 -0.96 12.13
C GLY A 485 10.49 -1.96 11.57
N PHE A 486 10.57 -2.19 10.25
CA PHE A 486 9.66 -3.06 9.52
C PHE A 486 10.30 -4.42 9.27
N THR A 487 10.13 -5.35 10.21
CA THR A 487 10.57 -6.72 9.97
C THR A 487 9.55 -7.47 9.12
N LEU A 488 10.03 -8.14 8.06
CA LEU A 488 9.22 -9.03 7.23
C LEU A 488 8.87 -10.28 8.05
N LYS A 489 7.77 -10.22 8.80
CA LYS A 489 7.19 -11.43 9.42
C LYS A 489 6.59 -12.38 8.40
N GLU A 490 6.21 -11.85 7.23
CA GLU A 490 5.35 -12.55 6.28
C GLU A 490 6.10 -13.08 5.05
N SER A 491 7.26 -12.50 4.68
CA SER A 491 8.14 -13.13 3.68
C SER A 491 9.09 -14.08 4.39
N THR A 492 8.80 -15.37 4.25
CA THR A 492 9.81 -16.38 4.53
C THR A 492 10.95 -16.24 3.51
N PRO A 493 12.20 -16.57 3.86
CA PRO A 493 13.31 -16.61 2.91
C PRO A 493 12.96 -17.41 1.66
N ASP A 494 13.62 -17.11 0.54
CA ASP A 494 13.44 -17.88 -0.69
C ASP A 494 13.83 -19.35 -0.45
N VAL A 495 13.07 -20.26 -1.06
CA VAL A 495 13.27 -21.70 -0.92
C VAL A 495 14.03 -22.22 -2.13
N GLN A 496 14.97 -23.12 -1.88
CA GLN A 496 15.65 -23.88 -2.92
C GLN A 496 14.87 -25.16 -3.19
N GLY A 497 14.53 -25.41 -4.45
CA GLY A 497 13.81 -26.62 -4.86
C GLY A 497 13.18 -26.54 -6.24
N GLN A 498 12.55 -27.64 -6.63
CA GLN A 498 11.94 -27.82 -7.95
C GLN A 498 10.49 -28.28 -7.84
N PHE A 499 9.66 -27.84 -8.78
CA PHE A 499 8.35 -28.41 -9.04
C PHE A 499 8.46 -29.80 -9.67
N PRO A 500 7.39 -30.61 -9.65
CA PRO A 500 7.34 -31.89 -10.38
C PRO A 500 7.74 -31.76 -11.86
N CYS A 501 8.30 -32.83 -12.45
CA CYS A 501 8.70 -32.79 -13.87
C CYS A 501 7.49 -32.66 -14.83
N ASP A 502 6.31 -33.10 -14.41
CA ASP A 502 5.03 -33.01 -15.14
C ASP A 502 4.28 -31.68 -14.89
N PHE A 503 4.88 -30.72 -14.19
CA PHE A 503 4.24 -29.45 -13.86
C PHE A 503 3.91 -28.62 -15.11
N SER A 504 2.64 -28.20 -15.23
CA SER A 504 2.15 -27.42 -16.37
C SER A 504 2.62 -25.97 -16.29
N TRP A 505 3.67 -25.65 -17.04
CA TRP A 505 4.11 -24.26 -17.27
C TRP A 505 3.36 -23.66 -18.45
N GLY A 506 2.50 -22.69 -18.18
CA GLY A 506 1.62 -22.11 -19.20
C GLY A 506 1.71 -20.59 -19.35
N VAL A 507 1.18 -20.13 -20.48
CA VAL A 507 0.82 -18.73 -20.71
C VAL A 507 -0.67 -18.66 -21.04
N THR A 508 -1.33 -17.60 -20.59
CA THR A 508 -2.76 -17.35 -20.77
C THR A 508 -2.98 -16.21 -21.73
N GLU A 509 -3.83 -16.47 -22.72
CA GLU A 509 -4.44 -15.50 -23.60
C GLU A 509 -5.95 -15.43 -23.32
N SER A 510 -6.56 -14.29 -23.62
CA SER A 510 -7.99 -14.10 -23.48
C SER A 510 -8.78 -14.72 -24.65
N VAL A 511 -9.77 -14.01 -25.22
CA VAL A 511 -10.57 -14.52 -26.33
C VAL A 511 -9.81 -14.36 -27.64
N LEU A 512 -9.52 -15.48 -28.31
CA LEU A 512 -8.99 -15.45 -29.67
C LEU A 512 -10.13 -15.19 -30.66
N LYS A 513 -10.06 -14.10 -31.41
CA LYS A 513 -11.02 -13.83 -32.47
C LYS A 513 -10.66 -14.63 -33.72
N PRO A 514 -11.55 -15.49 -34.23
CA PRO A 514 -11.25 -16.33 -35.37
C PRO A 514 -11.20 -15.52 -36.66
N GLU A 515 -10.21 -15.81 -37.52
CA GLU A 515 -10.16 -15.27 -38.87
C GLU A 515 -11.11 -16.06 -39.78
N ALA A 516 -12.03 -15.37 -40.46
CA ALA A 516 -13.01 -16.01 -41.34
C ALA A 516 -12.39 -16.52 -42.67
N VAL A 517 -11.29 -15.91 -43.11
CA VAL A 517 -10.56 -16.25 -44.34
C VAL A 517 -9.08 -16.28 -44.03
N ALA A 518 -8.36 -17.24 -44.63
CA ALA A 518 -6.91 -17.28 -44.57
C ALA A 518 -6.32 -15.96 -45.08
N SER A 519 -5.58 -15.27 -44.23
CA SER A 519 -5.05 -13.92 -44.47
C SER A 519 -3.68 -13.90 -45.17
N SER A 520 -3.13 -15.07 -45.48
CA SER A 520 -1.88 -15.17 -46.24
C SER A 520 -2.02 -14.56 -47.65
N PRO A 521 -1.06 -13.72 -48.08
CA PRO A 521 -1.01 -13.22 -49.46
C PRO A 521 -0.65 -14.33 -50.47
N GLN A 522 -0.34 -15.54 -50.00
CA GLN A 522 0.03 -16.66 -50.86
C GLN A 522 -1.19 -17.55 -51.13
N PHE A 523 -1.41 -17.88 -52.40
CA PHE A 523 -2.45 -18.82 -52.87
C PHE A 523 -3.91 -18.37 -52.63
N SER A 524 -4.14 -17.09 -52.38
CA SER A 524 -5.48 -16.50 -52.18
C SER A 524 -6.06 -15.85 -53.44
N ASP A 525 -5.21 -15.34 -54.33
CA ASP A 525 -5.63 -14.76 -55.61
C ASP A 525 -5.81 -15.85 -56.67
N PRO A 526 -7.05 -16.12 -57.14
CA PRO A 526 -7.30 -17.13 -58.17
C PRO A 526 -7.05 -16.59 -59.58
N HIS A 527 -6.69 -15.33 -59.78
CA HIS A 527 -6.56 -14.76 -61.12
C HIS A 527 -5.20 -15.05 -61.74
N LEU A 528 -5.22 -15.27 -63.05
CA LEU A 528 -3.99 -15.38 -63.84
C LEU A 528 -3.55 -13.98 -64.27
N TYR A 529 -2.23 -13.71 -64.16
CA TYR A 529 -1.62 -12.46 -64.60
C TYR A 529 -0.53 -12.75 -65.63
N VAL A 530 -0.45 -11.90 -66.65
CA VAL A 530 0.71 -11.83 -67.55
C VAL A 530 1.64 -10.76 -67.00
N TRP A 531 2.86 -11.16 -66.64
CA TRP A 531 3.88 -10.25 -66.17
C TRP A 531 4.69 -9.69 -67.33
N ASN A 532 4.67 -8.37 -67.50
CA ASN A 532 5.51 -7.69 -68.48
C ASN A 532 6.95 -7.54 -67.94
N ALA A 533 7.68 -8.66 -67.90
CA ALA A 533 9.00 -8.73 -67.27
C ALA A 533 10.08 -7.85 -67.95
N THR A 534 9.97 -7.61 -69.25
CA THR A 534 10.93 -6.84 -70.05
C THR A 534 10.53 -5.39 -70.29
N GLY A 535 9.26 -5.03 -70.07
CA GLY A 535 8.73 -3.68 -70.25
C GLY A 535 8.50 -2.93 -68.93
N ASN A 536 7.26 -2.49 -68.69
CA ASN A 536 6.88 -1.65 -67.54
C ASN A 536 6.86 -2.39 -66.19
N ARG A 537 7.17 -3.70 -66.15
CA ARG A 537 7.16 -4.56 -64.96
C ARG A 537 5.80 -4.69 -64.26
N LEU A 538 4.71 -4.36 -64.92
CA LEU A 538 3.36 -4.49 -64.38
C LEU A 538 2.76 -5.89 -64.64
N LEU A 539 1.84 -6.28 -63.75
CA LEU A 539 1.03 -7.49 -63.87
C LEU A 539 -0.31 -7.12 -64.52
N HIS A 540 -0.61 -7.72 -65.67
CA HIS A 540 -1.88 -7.54 -66.38
C HIS A 540 -2.77 -8.76 -66.16
N ARG A 541 -3.95 -8.55 -65.58
CA ARG A 541 -4.91 -9.63 -65.31
C ARG A 541 -5.47 -10.18 -66.63
N VAL A 542 -5.53 -11.50 -66.75
CA VAL A 542 -6.22 -12.17 -67.86
C VAL A 542 -7.69 -12.27 -67.51
N GLU A 543 -8.53 -11.49 -68.20
CA GLU A 543 -9.97 -11.47 -67.95
C GLU A 543 -10.60 -12.83 -68.30
N GLY A 544 -11.54 -13.27 -67.45
CA GLY A 544 -12.27 -14.53 -67.62
C GLY A 544 -11.55 -15.81 -67.14
N VAL A 545 -10.25 -15.77 -66.80
CA VAL A 545 -9.51 -16.96 -66.35
C VAL A 545 -9.36 -16.98 -64.82
N ARG A 546 -9.79 -18.09 -64.20
CA ARG A 546 -9.57 -18.39 -62.77
C ARG A 546 -8.87 -19.72 -62.59
N LEU A 547 -7.77 -19.71 -61.85
CA LEU A 547 -6.99 -20.87 -61.47
C LEU A 547 -7.58 -21.53 -60.22
N LYS A 548 -7.41 -22.85 -60.12
CA LYS A 548 -7.76 -23.61 -58.91
C LYS A 548 -6.63 -23.49 -57.90
N THR A 549 -6.86 -22.75 -56.81
CA THR A 549 -5.89 -22.65 -55.71
C THR A 549 -5.97 -23.85 -54.78
N ARG A 550 -4.87 -24.16 -54.08
CA ARG A 550 -4.85 -25.22 -53.06
C ARG A 550 -5.80 -24.88 -51.90
N PRO A 551 -6.36 -25.86 -51.18
CA PRO A 551 -7.07 -25.58 -49.93
C PRO A 551 -6.17 -24.86 -48.94
N ALA A 552 -6.74 -23.88 -48.22
CA ALA A 552 -6.02 -23.18 -47.15
C ALA A 552 -5.51 -24.18 -46.08
N GLN A 553 -4.33 -23.93 -45.56
CA GLN A 553 -3.69 -24.67 -44.47
C GLN A 553 -3.70 -23.82 -43.20
N CYS A 554 -3.43 -24.43 -42.04
CA CYS A 554 -3.42 -23.71 -40.76
C CYS A 554 -2.39 -22.59 -40.71
N THR A 555 -1.27 -22.73 -41.43
CA THR A 555 -0.23 -21.70 -41.54
C THR A 555 -0.63 -20.51 -42.42
N ASP A 556 -1.71 -20.61 -43.19
CA ASP A 556 -2.21 -19.50 -44.02
C ASP A 556 -2.98 -18.46 -43.18
N PHE A 557 -3.23 -18.72 -41.90
CA PHE A 557 -3.74 -17.74 -40.92
C PHE A 557 -2.57 -16.98 -40.27
N VAL A 558 -2.43 -15.69 -40.59
CA VAL A 558 -1.29 -14.88 -40.14
C VAL A 558 -1.27 -14.71 -38.61
N SER A 559 -2.43 -14.63 -37.95
CA SER A 559 -2.48 -14.58 -36.48
C SER A 559 -1.91 -15.83 -35.83
N ILE A 560 -2.24 -17.03 -36.35
CA ILE A 560 -1.74 -18.30 -35.83
C ILE A 560 -0.22 -18.35 -35.96
N LYS A 561 0.33 -17.96 -37.12
CA LYS A 561 1.78 -17.90 -37.32
C LYS A 561 2.49 -17.02 -36.29
N LYS A 562 1.99 -15.80 -36.07
CA LYS A 562 2.56 -14.86 -35.07
C LYS A 562 2.48 -15.40 -33.65
N GLN A 563 1.35 -16.02 -33.28
CA GLN A 563 1.19 -16.65 -31.97
C GLN A 563 2.17 -17.81 -31.77
N LEU A 564 2.34 -18.68 -32.77
CA LEU A 564 3.29 -19.78 -32.72
C LEU A 564 4.74 -19.29 -32.62
N GLU A 565 5.12 -18.23 -33.34
CA GLU A 565 6.44 -17.61 -33.22
C GLU A 565 6.70 -17.07 -31.82
N MET A 566 5.68 -16.46 -31.19
CA MET A 566 5.75 -16.01 -29.79
C MET A 566 5.90 -17.20 -28.84
N LEU A 567 5.06 -18.23 -28.99
CA LEU A 567 5.08 -19.42 -28.14
C LEU A 567 6.37 -20.21 -28.29
N ALA A 568 6.92 -20.36 -29.51
CA ALA A 568 8.18 -21.07 -29.74
C ALA A 568 9.39 -20.41 -29.04
N ARG A 569 9.34 -19.08 -28.82
CA ARG A 569 10.35 -18.36 -28.04
C ARG A 569 10.21 -18.61 -26.53
N MET A 570 9.04 -19.06 -26.09
CA MET A 570 8.71 -19.34 -24.69
C MET A 570 8.83 -20.84 -24.44
N LYS A 571 9.64 -21.27 -23.48
CA LYS A 571 9.78 -22.70 -23.12
C LYS A 571 8.53 -23.28 -22.41
N VAL A 572 7.35 -22.75 -22.69
CA VAL A 572 6.08 -23.19 -22.09
C VAL A 572 5.70 -24.58 -22.58
N THR A 573 4.98 -25.31 -21.73
CA THR A 573 4.45 -26.65 -22.05
C THR A 573 2.95 -26.61 -22.33
N HIS A 574 2.28 -25.54 -21.89
CA HIS A 574 0.84 -25.38 -22.03
C HIS A 574 0.48 -23.99 -22.56
N TYR A 575 -0.61 -23.90 -23.32
CA TYR A 575 -1.16 -22.64 -23.81
C TYR A 575 -2.65 -22.57 -23.47
N ARG A 576 -3.04 -21.58 -22.66
CA ARG A 576 -4.43 -21.34 -22.30
C ARG A 576 -4.99 -20.22 -23.17
N PHE A 577 -6.13 -20.46 -23.80
CA PHE A 577 -6.85 -19.43 -24.56
C PHE A 577 -8.36 -19.66 -24.48
N ALA A 578 -9.16 -18.65 -24.84
CA ALA A 578 -10.61 -18.74 -24.86
C ALA A 578 -11.20 -18.71 -26.26
N LEU A 579 -12.30 -19.45 -26.42
CA LEU A 579 -13.15 -19.42 -27.59
C LEU A 579 -14.13 -18.25 -27.50
N ASP A 580 -14.56 -17.77 -28.67
CA ASP A 580 -15.62 -16.78 -28.80
C ASP A 580 -16.95 -17.46 -29.14
N TRP A 581 -17.83 -17.64 -28.13
CA TRP A 581 -19.12 -18.33 -28.30
C TRP A 581 -19.97 -17.69 -29.41
N ALA A 582 -20.08 -16.36 -29.43
CA ALA A 582 -20.80 -15.63 -30.47
C ALA A 582 -20.26 -15.87 -31.89
N SER A 583 -18.95 -16.09 -32.06
CA SER A 583 -18.38 -16.42 -33.36
C SER A 583 -18.65 -17.86 -33.79
N VAL A 584 -18.73 -18.81 -32.84
CA VAL A 584 -18.97 -20.23 -33.13
C VAL A 584 -20.45 -20.49 -33.43
N LEU A 585 -21.35 -19.93 -32.62
CA LEU A 585 -22.81 -20.04 -32.76
C LEU A 585 -23.45 -18.64 -32.78
N PRO A 586 -23.47 -17.94 -33.93
CA PRO A 586 -24.00 -16.58 -34.03
C PRO A 586 -25.49 -16.47 -33.63
N THR A 587 -26.28 -17.52 -33.91
CA THR A 587 -27.70 -17.60 -33.54
C THR A 587 -27.92 -18.06 -32.09
N GLY A 588 -26.87 -18.54 -31.40
CA GLY A 588 -26.95 -19.09 -30.05
C GLY A 588 -27.42 -20.54 -29.96
N ASP A 589 -27.77 -21.17 -31.08
CA ASP A 589 -28.18 -22.57 -31.18
C ASP A 589 -27.36 -23.32 -32.24
N LEU A 590 -27.60 -24.63 -32.39
CA LEU A 590 -26.87 -25.47 -33.34
C LEU A 590 -27.42 -25.38 -34.78
N SER A 591 -28.39 -24.51 -35.07
CA SER A 591 -28.96 -24.37 -36.41
C SER A 591 -27.92 -23.80 -37.39
N THR A 592 -27.12 -22.84 -36.94
CA THR A 592 -26.14 -22.13 -37.74
C THR A 592 -24.76 -22.21 -37.08
N VAL A 593 -24.03 -23.28 -37.36
CA VAL A 593 -22.66 -23.49 -36.85
C VAL A 593 -21.64 -22.85 -37.79
N ASN A 594 -20.84 -21.92 -37.27
CA ASN A 594 -19.70 -21.37 -38.01
C ASN A 594 -18.53 -22.35 -38.02
N ARG A 595 -18.48 -23.21 -39.04
CA ARG A 595 -17.41 -24.21 -39.20
C ARG A 595 -16.03 -23.59 -39.47
N GLN A 596 -15.95 -22.36 -40.02
CA GLN A 596 -14.65 -21.71 -40.21
C GLN A 596 -14.02 -21.29 -38.88
N ALA A 597 -14.83 -20.79 -37.94
CA ALA A 597 -14.36 -20.49 -36.59
C ALA A 597 -13.83 -21.75 -35.89
N LEU A 598 -14.56 -22.88 -35.97
CA LEU A 598 -14.11 -24.16 -35.42
C LEU A 598 -12.81 -24.65 -36.05
N ARG A 599 -12.67 -24.50 -37.38
CA ARG A 599 -11.45 -24.83 -38.11
C ARG A 599 -10.27 -23.98 -37.64
N TYR A 600 -10.46 -22.68 -37.44
CA TYR A 600 -9.43 -21.78 -36.91
C TYR A 600 -8.94 -22.27 -35.53
N TYR A 601 -9.85 -22.54 -34.59
CA TYR A 601 -9.45 -23.03 -33.26
C TYR A 601 -8.78 -24.41 -33.31
N ARG A 602 -9.27 -25.31 -34.18
CA ARG A 602 -8.64 -26.61 -34.39
C ARG A 602 -7.22 -26.46 -34.92
N CYS A 603 -6.99 -25.50 -35.83
CA CYS A 603 -5.66 -25.13 -36.31
C CYS A 603 -4.74 -24.60 -35.20
N VAL A 604 -5.23 -23.67 -34.37
CA VAL A 604 -4.45 -23.16 -33.21
C VAL A 604 -3.98 -24.32 -32.33
N VAL A 605 -4.89 -25.24 -32.01
CA VAL A 605 -4.58 -26.43 -31.19
C VAL A 605 -3.60 -27.36 -31.90
N SER A 606 -3.86 -27.73 -33.15
CA SER A 606 -3.03 -28.71 -33.86
C SER A 606 -1.62 -28.18 -34.10
N GLU A 607 -1.46 -26.91 -34.44
CA GLU A 607 -0.15 -26.31 -34.63
C GLU A 607 0.60 -26.12 -33.30
N GLY A 608 -0.10 -25.78 -32.21
CA GLY A 608 0.51 -25.74 -30.87
C GLY A 608 1.04 -27.10 -30.43
N LEU A 609 0.30 -28.18 -30.70
CA LEU A 609 0.73 -29.55 -30.40
C LEU A 609 1.98 -29.97 -31.19
N LYS A 610 2.17 -29.47 -32.42
CA LYS A 610 3.42 -29.69 -33.19
C LYS A 610 4.63 -29.06 -32.50
N LEU A 611 4.44 -28.01 -31.72
CA LEU A 611 5.47 -27.41 -30.87
C LEU A 611 5.58 -28.08 -29.49
N SER A 612 4.91 -29.22 -29.27
CA SER A 612 4.80 -29.89 -27.96
C SER A 612 4.14 -29.02 -26.88
N ILE A 613 3.23 -28.13 -27.27
CA ILE A 613 2.48 -27.26 -26.36
C ILE A 613 1.04 -27.77 -26.25
N SER A 614 0.64 -28.18 -25.04
CA SER A 614 -0.71 -28.71 -24.78
C SER A 614 -1.72 -27.57 -24.57
N PRO A 615 -2.90 -27.62 -25.21
CA PRO A 615 -3.91 -26.56 -25.05
C PRO A 615 -4.73 -26.75 -23.76
N MET A 616 -5.01 -25.64 -23.09
CA MET A 616 -6.11 -25.52 -22.11
C MET A 616 -7.16 -24.56 -22.67
N VAL A 617 -8.31 -25.10 -23.10
CA VAL A 617 -9.31 -24.29 -23.81
C VAL A 617 -10.40 -23.82 -22.87
N THR A 618 -10.66 -22.51 -22.87
CA THR A 618 -11.77 -21.89 -22.15
C THR A 618 -12.97 -21.74 -23.09
N LEU A 619 -14.11 -22.33 -22.75
CA LEU A 619 -15.32 -22.26 -23.59
C LEU A 619 -15.96 -20.87 -23.55
N TYR A 620 -16.06 -20.26 -22.38
CA TYR A 620 -16.69 -18.96 -22.21
C TYR A 620 -15.85 -18.03 -21.34
N HIS A 621 -15.45 -16.89 -21.91
CA HIS A 621 -14.64 -15.88 -21.26
C HIS A 621 -15.34 -14.51 -21.35
N PRO A 622 -16.11 -14.13 -20.32
CA PRO A 622 -16.74 -12.82 -20.26
C PRO A 622 -15.71 -11.73 -19.92
N THR A 623 -15.97 -10.51 -20.39
CA THR A 623 -15.23 -9.30 -19.98
C THR A 623 -16.21 -8.18 -19.66
N HIS A 624 -15.79 -7.18 -18.88
CA HIS A 624 -16.65 -6.01 -18.60
C HIS A 624 -17.07 -5.25 -19.88
N ALA A 625 -16.20 -5.23 -20.89
CA ALA A 625 -16.48 -4.59 -22.18
C ALA A 625 -17.38 -5.45 -23.09
N HIS A 626 -17.34 -6.77 -22.93
CA HIS A 626 -18.06 -7.70 -23.80
C HIS A 626 -18.48 -8.96 -23.03
N LEU A 627 -19.79 -9.16 -22.87
CA LEU A 627 -20.36 -10.34 -22.22
C LEU A 627 -20.10 -11.63 -23.00
N GLY A 628 -19.76 -11.57 -24.30
CA GLY A 628 -19.40 -12.75 -25.10
C GLY A 628 -20.55 -13.72 -25.38
N LEU A 629 -21.80 -13.33 -25.10
CA LEU A 629 -22.99 -14.11 -25.45
C LEU A 629 -23.40 -13.84 -26.91
N PRO A 630 -23.86 -14.86 -27.65
CA PRO A 630 -24.57 -14.66 -28.92
C PRO A 630 -25.72 -13.65 -28.77
N THR A 631 -25.89 -12.76 -29.75
CA THR A 631 -26.85 -11.65 -29.70
C THR A 631 -28.28 -12.08 -29.32
N PRO A 632 -28.85 -13.18 -29.86
CA PRO A 632 -30.18 -13.62 -29.46
C PRO A 632 -30.29 -13.99 -27.98
N LEU A 633 -29.28 -14.67 -27.43
CA LEU A 633 -29.24 -15.02 -26.01
C LEU A 633 -29.12 -13.78 -25.12
N LEU A 634 -28.28 -12.82 -25.53
CA LEU A 634 -28.15 -11.54 -24.84
C LEU A 634 -29.48 -10.78 -24.78
N HIS A 635 -30.18 -10.66 -25.91
CA HIS A 635 -31.49 -10.00 -25.98
C HIS A 635 -32.59 -10.74 -25.20
N SER A 636 -32.48 -12.05 -25.04
CA SER A 636 -33.41 -12.86 -24.24
C SER A 636 -33.20 -12.76 -22.71
N GLY A 637 -32.36 -11.84 -22.24
CA GLY A 637 -32.06 -11.63 -20.82
C GLY A 637 -30.71 -12.22 -20.36
N GLY A 638 -29.92 -12.80 -21.26
CA GLY A 638 -28.60 -13.35 -20.97
C GLY A 638 -28.62 -14.38 -19.84
N TRP A 639 -27.72 -14.25 -18.87
CA TRP A 639 -27.64 -15.17 -17.73
C TRP A 639 -28.80 -15.08 -16.73
N LEU A 640 -29.69 -14.09 -16.83
CA LEU A 640 -30.93 -14.10 -16.04
C LEU A 640 -31.97 -15.09 -16.59
N ASN A 641 -31.81 -15.53 -17.84
CA ASN A 641 -32.68 -16.52 -18.48
C ASN A 641 -32.10 -17.94 -18.29
N PRO A 642 -32.85 -18.88 -17.69
CA PRO A 642 -32.35 -20.25 -17.47
C PRO A 642 -32.07 -21.01 -18.78
N SER A 643 -32.72 -20.66 -19.89
CA SER A 643 -32.49 -21.29 -21.20
C SER A 643 -31.07 -21.07 -21.72
N THR A 644 -30.39 -20.00 -21.29
CA THR A 644 -28.98 -19.74 -21.63
C THR A 644 -28.05 -20.86 -21.13
N ALA A 645 -28.36 -21.48 -19.99
CA ALA A 645 -27.59 -22.62 -19.47
C ALA A 645 -27.74 -23.87 -20.35
N GLN A 646 -28.91 -24.06 -20.97
CA GLN A 646 -29.16 -25.17 -21.91
C GLN A 646 -28.45 -24.92 -23.25
N ALA A 647 -28.50 -23.68 -23.74
CA ALA A 647 -27.75 -23.28 -24.94
C ALA A 647 -26.23 -23.46 -24.74
N PHE A 648 -25.72 -23.13 -23.55
CA PHE A 648 -24.32 -23.35 -23.19
C PHE A 648 -23.94 -24.84 -23.16
N GLU A 649 -24.81 -25.72 -22.65
CA GLU A 649 -24.60 -27.17 -22.68
C GLU A 649 -24.46 -27.69 -24.13
N ALA A 650 -25.32 -27.23 -25.03
CA ALA A 650 -25.27 -27.59 -26.45
C ALA A 650 -23.98 -27.07 -27.14
N TYR A 651 -23.61 -25.83 -26.86
CA TYR A 651 -22.35 -25.22 -27.32
C TYR A 651 -21.13 -26.00 -26.83
N ALA A 652 -21.06 -26.31 -25.54
CA ALA A 652 -19.98 -27.10 -24.94
C ALA A 652 -19.88 -28.48 -25.61
N GLY A 653 -21.00 -29.15 -25.82
CA GLY A 653 -21.06 -30.43 -26.53
C GLY A 653 -20.51 -30.38 -27.96
N LEU A 654 -20.78 -29.30 -28.69
CA LEU A 654 -20.19 -29.07 -30.00
C LEU A 654 -18.66 -28.91 -29.91
N CYS A 655 -18.16 -28.06 -29.00
CA CYS A 655 -16.72 -27.86 -28.83
C CYS A 655 -15.98 -29.14 -28.41
N PHE A 656 -16.55 -29.92 -27.48
CA PHE A 656 -15.96 -31.20 -27.06
C PHE A 656 -15.87 -32.19 -28.21
N ARG A 657 -16.89 -32.24 -29.08
CA ARG A 657 -16.88 -33.11 -30.26
C ARG A 657 -15.82 -32.68 -31.29
N GLU A 658 -15.71 -31.38 -31.56
CA GLU A 658 -14.90 -30.87 -32.68
C GLU A 658 -13.42 -30.66 -32.32
N LEU A 659 -13.08 -30.54 -31.03
CA LEU A 659 -11.73 -30.24 -30.56
C LEU A 659 -11.20 -31.24 -29.52
N GLY A 660 -12.06 -32.02 -28.86
CA GLY A 660 -11.68 -32.82 -27.68
C GLY A 660 -10.84 -34.08 -27.95
N ASP A 661 -10.68 -34.47 -29.21
CA ASP A 661 -9.66 -35.44 -29.60
C ASP A 661 -8.25 -34.88 -29.35
N LEU A 662 -8.05 -33.58 -29.54
CA LEU A 662 -6.77 -32.87 -29.34
C LEU A 662 -6.67 -32.17 -27.97
N VAL A 663 -7.77 -31.62 -27.45
CA VAL A 663 -7.79 -30.83 -26.21
C VAL A 663 -8.09 -31.72 -25.00
N LYS A 664 -7.18 -31.71 -24.02
CA LYS A 664 -7.28 -32.52 -22.79
C LYS A 664 -7.59 -31.73 -21.52
N LEU A 665 -7.45 -30.41 -21.54
CA LEU A 665 -7.77 -29.55 -20.40
C LEU A 665 -8.79 -28.49 -20.83
N TRP A 666 -9.90 -28.44 -20.11
CA TRP A 666 -11.03 -27.56 -20.41
C TRP A 666 -11.39 -26.69 -19.21
N ILE A 667 -11.65 -25.41 -19.49
CA ILE A 667 -12.29 -24.48 -18.58
C ILE A 667 -13.66 -24.14 -19.16
N THR A 668 -14.76 -24.41 -18.45
CA THR A 668 -16.09 -24.05 -18.97
C THR A 668 -16.28 -22.54 -18.97
N ILE A 669 -16.04 -21.89 -17.83
CA ILE A 669 -16.30 -20.47 -17.64
C ILE A 669 -15.12 -19.84 -16.91
N ASN A 670 -14.63 -18.70 -17.42
CA ASN A 670 -13.61 -17.90 -16.76
C ASN A 670 -14.24 -16.82 -15.87
N GLU A 671 -13.82 -16.79 -14.60
CA GLU A 671 -14.20 -15.80 -13.58
C GLU A 671 -15.71 -15.50 -13.48
N PRO A 672 -16.58 -16.53 -13.38
CA PRO A 672 -18.02 -16.30 -13.30
C PRO A 672 -18.44 -15.51 -12.04
N ASN A 673 -17.61 -15.55 -10.99
CA ASN A 673 -17.78 -14.79 -9.75
C ASN A 673 -17.44 -13.29 -9.87
N ARG A 674 -16.84 -12.86 -10.98
CA ARG A 674 -16.71 -11.43 -11.38
C ARG A 674 -17.73 -11.04 -12.45
N LEU A 675 -18.10 -11.98 -13.31
CA LEU A 675 -19.13 -11.76 -14.35
C LEU A 675 -20.47 -11.30 -13.77
N SER A 676 -20.85 -11.83 -12.61
CA SER A 676 -22.12 -11.46 -11.96
C SER A 676 -22.24 -9.97 -11.66
N ASP A 677 -21.13 -9.24 -11.55
CA ASP A 677 -21.11 -7.78 -11.34
C ASP A 677 -21.67 -7.01 -12.56
N ALA A 678 -21.68 -7.63 -13.74
CA ALA A 678 -22.38 -7.10 -14.92
C ALA A 678 -23.91 -7.08 -14.74
N TYR A 679 -24.44 -7.87 -13.80
CA TYR A 679 -25.86 -7.94 -13.43
C TYR A 679 -26.13 -7.23 -12.09
N SER A 680 -25.57 -6.03 -11.91
CA SER A 680 -25.56 -5.28 -10.64
C SER A 680 -26.77 -4.37 -10.39
N ARG A 681 -27.84 -4.47 -11.21
CA ARG A 681 -29.09 -3.70 -11.00
C ARG A 681 -29.71 -3.96 -9.63
N SER A 682 -29.62 -5.20 -9.15
CA SER A 682 -29.98 -5.59 -7.79
C SER A 682 -29.11 -6.77 -7.33
N GLY A 683 -28.92 -6.95 -6.02
CA GLY A 683 -28.26 -8.17 -5.50
C GLY A 683 -28.94 -9.46 -5.95
N ASN A 684 -30.28 -9.44 -6.09
CA ASN A 684 -31.04 -10.60 -6.55
C ASN A 684 -30.67 -11.00 -7.99
N ASP A 685 -30.48 -10.04 -8.90
CA ASP A 685 -30.08 -10.33 -10.29
C ASP A 685 -28.67 -10.93 -10.35
N THR A 686 -27.75 -10.40 -9.54
CA THR A 686 -26.39 -10.92 -9.38
C THR A 686 -26.41 -12.40 -8.94
N TYR A 687 -27.17 -12.73 -7.88
CA TYR A 687 -27.26 -14.12 -7.40
C TYR A 687 -28.02 -15.06 -8.35
N ARG A 688 -29.02 -14.56 -9.09
CA ARG A 688 -29.75 -15.35 -10.10
C ARG A 688 -28.88 -15.67 -11.31
N ALA A 689 -28.14 -14.71 -11.84
CA ALA A 689 -27.22 -14.93 -12.95
C ALA A 689 -26.12 -15.94 -12.56
N ALA A 690 -25.54 -15.79 -11.37
CA ALA A 690 -24.55 -16.72 -10.84
C ALA A 690 -25.11 -18.15 -10.67
N HIS A 691 -26.37 -18.28 -10.24
CA HIS A 691 -27.04 -19.57 -10.13
C HIS A 691 -27.12 -20.27 -11.49
N HIS A 692 -27.55 -19.56 -12.55
CA HIS A 692 -27.61 -20.14 -13.90
C HIS A 692 -26.21 -20.43 -14.47
N LEU A 693 -25.19 -19.63 -14.15
CA LEU A 693 -23.80 -19.92 -14.52
C LEU A 693 -23.30 -21.23 -13.87
N LEU A 694 -23.61 -21.46 -12.60
CA LEU A 694 -23.29 -22.73 -11.91
C LEU A 694 -24.00 -23.93 -12.56
N LEU A 695 -25.28 -23.79 -12.89
CA LEU A 695 -26.02 -24.84 -13.58
C LEU A 695 -25.48 -25.11 -14.99
N ALA A 696 -25.09 -24.07 -15.74
CA ALA A 696 -24.51 -24.20 -17.07
C ALA A 696 -23.16 -24.93 -17.02
N HIS A 697 -22.28 -24.55 -16.09
CA HIS A 697 -21.02 -25.24 -15.84
C HIS A 697 -21.25 -26.72 -15.50
N ALA A 698 -22.13 -27.01 -14.54
CA ALA A 698 -22.41 -28.37 -14.12
C ALA A 698 -23.00 -29.23 -15.24
N ARG A 699 -23.90 -28.67 -16.06
CA ARG A 699 -24.44 -29.34 -17.25
C ARG A 699 -23.34 -29.69 -18.26
N ALA A 700 -22.47 -28.74 -18.58
CA ALA A 700 -21.35 -28.97 -19.49
C ALA A 700 -20.37 -30.02 -18.94
N TRP A 701 -20.06 -29.97 -17.64
CA TRP A 701 -19.19 -30.96 -16.99
C TRP A 701 -19.81 -32.37 -17.03
N ARG A 702 -21.09 -32.52 -16.68
CA ARG A 702 -21.81 -33.81 -16.71
C ARG A 702 -21.93 -34.35 -18.13
N LEU A 703 -22.12 -33.47 -19.12
CA LEU A 703 -22.12 -33.84 -20.53
C LEU A 703 -20.75 -34.40 -20.95
N TYR A 704 -19.66 -33.72 -20.58
CA TYR A 704 -18.29 -34.20 -20.85
C TYR A 704 -18.03 -35.54 -20.19
N ASP A 705 -18.31 -35.64 -18.89
CA ASP A 705 -18.09 -36.82 -18.06
C ASP A 705 -18.78 -38.06 -18.64
N ARG A 706 -20.07 -37.93 -18.99
CA ARG A 706 -20.88 -39.03 -19.49
C ARG A 706 -20.56 -39.42 -20.93
N ARG A 707 -20.34 -38.45 -21.83
CA ARG A 707 -20.28 -38.71 -23.29
C ARG A 707 -18.89 -38.69 -23.89
N PHE A 708 -17.98 -37.89 -23.34
CA PHE A 708 -16.70 -37.57 -23.99
C PHE A 708 -15.49 -38.09 -23.21
N ARG A 709 -15.51 -38.05 -21.87
CA ARG A 709 -14.41 -38.49 -21.02
C ARG A 709 -13.92 -39.93 -21.30
N PRO A 710 -14.79 -40.94 -21.53
CA PRO A 710 -14.33 -42.31 -21.79
C PRO A 710 -13.43 -42.42 -23.03
N ALA A 711 -13.70 -41.62 -24.06
CA ALA A 711 -12.92 -41.62 -25.30
C ALA A 711 -11.76 -40.62 -25.28
N GLN A 712 -11.99 -39.43 -24.73
CA GLN A 712 -11.04 -38.31 -24.84
C GLN A 712 -10.03 -38.27 -23.70
N ARG A 713 -10.36 -38.84 -22.53
CA ARG A 713 -9.53 -38.88 -21.31
C ARG A 713 -8.99 -37.51 -20.86
N GLY A 714 -9.75 -36.43 -21.11
CA GLY A 714 -9.42 -35.10 -20.61
C GLY A 714 -10.09 -34.78 -19.28
N ALA A 715 -9.86 -33.56 -18.81
CA ALA A 715 -10.41 -33.00 -17.58
C ALA A 715 -11.08 -31.63 -17.83
N VAL A 716 -12.11 -31.33 -17.06
CA VAL A 716 -12.96 -30.15 -17.15
C VAL A 716 -13.13 -29.53 -15.76
N SER A 717 -12.97 -28.20 -15.70
CA SER A 717 -13.30 -27.40 -14.52
C SER A 717 -13.78 -26.00 -14.94
N LEU A 718 -13.87 -25.07 -14.01
CA LEU A 718 -14.06 -23.63 -14.21
C LEU A 718 -12.91 -22.86 -13.53
N ALA A 719 -12.58 -21.68 -14.04
CA ALA A 719 -11.53 -20.84 -13.45
C ALA A 719 -12.18 -19.77 -12.57
N LEU A 720 -11.93 -19.82 -11.25
CA LEU A 720 -12.48 -18.87 -10.29
C LEU A 720 -11.53 -17.69 -10.10
N HIS A 721 -12.07 -16.48 -10.10
CA HIS A 721 -11.32 -15.32 -9.61
C HIS A 721 -11.04 -15.50 -8.13
N ALA A 722 -9.80 -15.34 -7.70
CA ALA A 722 -9.35 -15.72 -6.37
C ALA A 722 -8.28 -14.74 -5.85
N ASP A 723 -8.60 -13.45 -5.81
CA ASP A 723 -7.80 -12.51 -5.03
C ASP A 723 -7.83 -12.91 -3.55
N TRP A 724 -6.70 -12.74 -2.86
CA TRP A 724 -6.64 -13.01 -1.41
C TRP A 724 -7.15 -11.80 -0.62
N ALA A 725 -7.69 -12.01 0.58
CA ALA A 725 -8.19 -10.95 1.44
C ALA A 725 -7.42 -10.92 2.77
N GLU A 726 -6.92 -9.74 3.16
CA GLU A 726 -6.24 -9.53 4.43
C GLU A 726 -6.94 -8.44 5.26
N PRO A 727 -7.03 -8.59 6.59
CA PRO A 727 -7.50 -7.50 7.43
C PRO A 727 -6.61 -6.27 7.27
N ALA A 728 -7.21 -5.14 6.91
CA ALA A 728 -6.47 -3.86 6.82
C ALA A 728 -5.83 -3.50 8.18
N ASN A 729 -6.48 -3.87 9.27
CA ASN A 729 -5.97 -3.73 10.62
C ASN A 729 -5.89 -5.13 11.24
N PRO A 730 -4.71 -5.72 11.40
CA PRO A 730 -4.56 -7.07 11.93
C PRO A 730 -4.98 -7.17 13.41
N PHE A 731 -5.04 -6.05 14.13
CA PHE A 731 -5.47 -5.98 15.53
C PHE A 731 -7.01 -5.95 15.65
N ALA A 732 -7.73 -5.60 14.58
CA ALA A 732 -9.18 -5.50 14.59
C ALA A 732 -9.86 -6.84 14.26
N ALA A 733 -10.64 -7.38 15.20
CA ALA A 733 -11.40 -8.61 14.99
C ALA A 733 -12.50 -8.46 13.92
N SER A 734 -13.09 -7.26 13.81
CA SER A 734 -14.02 -6.84 12.75
C SER A 734 -13.41 -7.02 11.35
N HIS A 735 -12.16 -6.59 11.16
CA HIS A 735 -11.45 -6.68 9.88
C HIS A 735 -11.09 -8.13 9.55
N ARG A 736 -10.67 -8.93 10.54
CA ARG A 736 -10.43 -10.37 10.33
C ARG A 736 -11.69 -11.11 9.86
N ARG A 737 -12.84 -10.81 10.47
CA ARG A 737 -14.14 -11.32 10.00
C ARG A 737 -14.52 -10.79 8.62
N ALA A 738 -14.14 -9.55 8.28
CA ALA A 738 -14.35 -8.97 6.96
C ALA A 738 -13.53 -9.66 5.87
N ALA A 739 -12.27 -10.02 6.15
CA ALA A 739 -11.41 -10.77 5.25
C ALA A 739 -11.98 -12.16 4.92
N GLU A 740 -12.32 -12.94 5.96
CA GLU A 740 -12.96 -14.24 5.74
C GLU A 740 -14.29 -14.10 5.00
N ARG A 741 -15.12 -13.12 5.37
CA ARG A 741 -16.39 -12.87 4.69
C ARG A 741 -16.19 -12.53 3.20
N LEU A 742 -15.17 -11.76 2.83
CA LEU A 742 -14.90 -11.50 1.43
C LEU A 742 -14.61 -12.79 0.66
N LEU A 743 -13.76 -13.66 1.20
CA LEU A 743 -13.45 -14.97 0.60
C LEU A 743 -14.70 -15.85 0.43
N GLN A 744 -15.62 -15.78 1.39
CA GLN A 744 -16.90 -16.49 1.32
C GLN A 744 -17.80 -15.98 0.17
N PHE A 745 -17.82 -14.67 -0.08
CA PHE A 745 -18.64 -14.06 -1.14
C PHE A 745 -17.95 -14.02 -2.51
N GLU A 746 -16.64 -14.19 -2.56
CA GLU A 746 -15.86 -14.15 -3.80
C GLU A 746 -15.53 -15.55 -4.30
N LEU A 747 -14.87 -16.37 -3.48
CA LEU A 747 -14.39 -17.69 -3.88
C LEU A 747 -15.37 -18.80 -3.48
N ALA A 748 -15.78 -18.85 -2.19
CA ALA A 748 -16.65 -19.92 -1.70
C ALA A 748 -18.04 -19.91 -2.35
N TRP A 749 -18.47 -18.76 -2.86
CA TRP A 749 -19.75 -18.61 -3.55
C TRP A 749 -19.92 -19.61 -4.71
N PHE A 750 -18.85 -19.88 -5.46
CA PHE A 750 -18.83 -20.89 -6.52
C PHE A 750 -18.09 -22.16 -6.11
N ALA A 751 -17.08 -22.07 -5.24
CA ALA A 751 -16.32 -23.25 -4.83
C ALA A 751 -17.10 -24.19 -3.89
N GLU A 752 -17.92 -23.65 -2.98
CA GLU A 752 -18.71 -24.47 -2.03
C GLU A 752 -19.76 -25.36 -2.73
N PRO A 753 -20.54 -24.87 -3.72
CA PRO A 753 -21.41 -25.74 -4.51
C PRO A 753 -20.68 -26.83 -5.29
N LEU A 754 -19.43 -26.61 -5.71
CA LEU A 754 -18.72 -27.53 -6.60
C LEU A 754 -17.87 -28.54 -5.85
N PHE A 755 -17.10 -28.10 -4.86
CA PHE A 755 -16.13 -28.92 -4.12
C PHE A 755 -16.63 -29.32 -2.73
N GLY A 756 -17.60 -28.61 -2.17
CA GLY A 756 -18.11 -28.83 -0.82
C GLY A 756 -19.53 -29.40 -0.79
N SER A 757 -20.44 -28.66 -0.17
CA SER A 757 -21.80 -29.11 0.15
C SER A 757 -22.79 -29.18 -1.02
N GLY A 758 -22.46 -28.73 -2.23
CA GLY A 758 -23.46 -28.68 -3.31
C GLY A 758 -24.50 -27.56 -3.16
N ASP A 759 -24.32 -26.66 -2.18
CA ASP A 759 -25.18 -25.53 -1.90
C ASP A 759 -24.31 -24.28 -1.65
N TYR A 760 -24.93 -23.11 -1.55
CA TYR A 760 -24.20 -21.86 -1.26
C TYR A 760 -23.59 -21.85 0.15
N PRO A 761 -22.47 -21.12 0.34
CA PRO A 761 -21.75 -21.07 1.60
C PRO A 761 -22.65 -20.68 2.79
N PRO A 762 -22.68 -21.48 3.87
CA PRO A 762 -23.50 -21.19 5.04
C PRO A 762 -23.21 -19.83 5.66
N ALA A 763 -21.93 -19.42 5.70
CA ALA A 763 -21.50 -18.14 6.26
C ALA A 763 -22.08 -16.94 5.48
N ALA A 764 -22.07 -17.00 4.15
CA ALA A 764 -22.64 -15.94 3.31
C ALA A 764 -24.16 -15.84 3.49
N ARG A 765 -24.86 -16.97 3.48
CA ARG A 765 -26.32 -17.01 3.71
C ARG A 765 -26.71 -16.49 5.08
N ALA A 766 -26.00 -16.90 6.13
CA ALA A 766 -26.24 -16.42 7.49
C ALA A 766 -26.03 -14.90 7.61
N HIS A 767 -25.02 -14.35 6.93
CA HIS A 767 -24.77 -12.91 6.90
C HIS A 767 -25.91 -12.14 6.22
N LEU A 768 -26.33 -12.57 5.03
CA LEU A 768 -27.45 -11.95 4.30
C LEU A 768 -28.75 -11.99 5.12
N ALA A 769 -29.05 -13.13 5.75
CA ALA A 769 -30.22 -13.27 6.62
C ALA A 769 -30.13 -12.39 7.89
N ALA A 770 -28.93 -12.14 8.43
CA ALA A 770 -28.72 -11.22 9.54
C ALA A 770 -28.91 -9.76 9.13
N ARG A 771 -28.47 -9.37 7.92
CA ARG A 771 -28.71 -8.03 7.36
C ARG A 771 -30.21 -7.78 7.14
N ALA A 772 -30.91 -8.72 6.51
CA ALA A 772 -32.35 -8.61 6.27
C ALA A 772 -33.15 -8.44 7.57
N ARG A 773 -32.80 -9.19 8.63
CA ARG A 773 -33.43 -9.05 9.96
C ARG A 773 -33.24 -7.67 10.61
N ARG A 774 -32.21 -6.91 10.20
CA ARG A 774 -31.94 -5.55 10.69
C ARG A 774 -32.61 -4.46 9.84
N GLY A 775 -33.47 -4.83 8.90
CA GLY A 775 -34.13 -3.88 7.99
C GLY A 775 -33.19 -3.27 6.94
N LEU A 776 -31.99 -3.84 6.75
CA LEU A 776 -31.08 -3.44 5.68
C LEU A 776 -31.51 -4.15 4.39
N ALA A 777 -31.52 -3.42 3.27
CA ALA A 777 -31.76 -4.01 1.95
C ALA A 777 -30.75 -5.14 1.72
N GLY A 778 -31.24 -6.38 1.66
CA GLY A 778 -30.43 -7.58 1.50
C GLY A 778 -31.05 -8.48 0.46
N ALA A 779 -30.25 -8.93 -0.49
CA ALA A 779 -30.71 -9.84 -1.52
C ALA A 779 -30.82 -11.28 -0.97
N ALA A 780 -31.76 -12.03 -1.54
CA ALA A 780 -32.03 -13.42 -1.18
C ALA A 780 -31.49 -14.33 -2.29
N PRO A 781 -30.34 -15.00 -2.11
CA PRO A 781 -29.83 -15.91 -3.12
C PRO A 781 -30.83 -17.06 -3.34
N PRO A 782 -30.97 -17.56 -4.58
CA PRO A 782 -31.85 -18.69 -4.88
C PRO A 782 -31.52 -19.91 -4.01
N ARG A 783 -32.52 -20.75 -3.74
CA ARG A 783 -32.30 -22.04 -3.07
C ARG A 783 -32.06 -23.11 -4.12
N PHE A 784 -30.99 -23.88 -3.99
CA PHE A 784 -30.80 -25.08 -4.78
C PHE A 784 -31.85 -26.14 -4.43
N SER A 785 -32.60 -26.61 -5.42
CA SER A 785 -33.39 -27.83 -5.33
C SER A 785 -32.49 -29.05 -5.16
N GLU A 786 -33.03 -30.17 -4.68
CA GLU A 786 -32.24 -31.39 -4.49
C GLU A 786 -31.63 -31.91 -5.80
N ALA A 787 -32.37 -31.78 -6.91
CA ALA A 787 -31.88 -32.14 -8.24
C ALA A 787 -30.68 -31.27 -8.66
N GLU A 788 -30.74 -29.95 -8.42
CA GLU A 788 -29.64 -29.05 -8.75
C GLU A 788 -28.44 -29.26 -7.84
N ARG A 789 -28.64 -29.52 -6.54
CA ARG A 789 -27.54 -29.88 -5.61
C ARG A 789 -26.77 -31.10 -6.10
N ARG A 790 -27.49 -32.14 -6.55
CA ARG A 790 -26.87 -33.34 -7.13
C ARG A 790 -26.17 -33.03 -8.46
N LEU A 791 -26.71 -32.10 -9.25
CA LEU A 791 -26.11 -31.70 -10.52
C LEU A 791 -24.76 -31.01 -10.30
N VAL A 792 -24.68 -30.01 -9.40
CA VAL A 792 -23.47 -29.18 -9.18
C VAL A 792 -22.41 -29.86 -8.32
N ARG A 793 -22.80 -30.65 -7.31
CA ARG A 793 -21.84 -31.25 -6.37
C ARG A 793 -20.86 -32.17 -7.08
N GLY A 794 -19.57 -31.88 -6.95
CA GLY A 794 -18.47 -32.65 -7.55
C GLY A 794 -18.31 -32.43 -9.05
N ALA A 795 -18.91 -31.39 -9.64
CA ALA A 795 -18.84 -31.10 -11.08
C ALA A 795 -17.54 -30.37 -11.49
N ALA A 796 -16.38 -30.75 -10.94
CA ALA A 796 -15.09 -30.17 -11.29
C ALA A 796 -13.96 -31.19 -11.04
N ASP A 797 -13.06 -31.34 -12.01
CA ASP A 797 -11.96 -32.32 -11.92
C ASP A 797 -10.73 -31.79 -11.18
N PHE A 798 -10.55 -30.47 -11.19
CA PHE A 798 -9.43 -29.76 -10.55
C PHE A 798 -9.88 -28.36 -10.13
N CYS A 799 -9.18 -27.71 -9.22
CA CYS A 799 -9.43 -26.33 -8.80
C CYS A 799 -8.59 -25.36 -9.64
N ALA A 800 -9.22 -24.57 -10.51
CA ALA A 800 -8.54 -23.54 -11.27
C ALA A 800 -8.75 -22.15 -10.65
N LEU A 801 -7.64 -21.48 -10.34
CA LEU A 801 -7.62 -20.19 -9.64
C LEU A 801 -6.93 -19.13 -10.50
N ASN A 802 -7.60 -18.00 -10.70
CA ASN A 802 -7.00 -16.79 -11.24
C ASN A 802 -6.70 -15.85 -10.07
N HIS A 803 -5.42 -15.66 -9.76
CA HIS A 803 -4.98 -14.87 -8.60
C HIS A 803 -4.07 -13.74 -9.07
N PHE A 804 -4.37 -12.50 -8.68
CA PHE A 804 -3.60 -11.33 -9.12
C PHE A 804 -3.04 -10.53 -7.94
N THR A 805 -3.84 -10.28 -6.91
CA THR A 805 -3.45 -9.40 -5.80
C THR A 805 -3.98 -9.90 -4.46
N THR A 806 -3.52 -9.28 -3.39
CA THR A 806 -4.18 -9.30 -2.09
C THR A 806 -4.93 -7.98 -1.86
N ARG A 807 -6.16 -8.06 -1.36
CA ARG A 807 -7.03 -6.94 -1.00
C ARG A 807 -6.97 -6.72 0.50
N PHE A 808 -6.68 -5.51 0.95
CA PHE A 808 -6.77 -5.15 2.37
C PHE A 808 -8.18 -4.67 2.69
N VAL A 809 -8.84 -5.31 3.65
CA VAL A 809 -10.26 -5.11 3.90
C VAL A 809 -10.54 -4.65 5.31
N LEU A 810 -11.52 -3.76 5.44
CA LEU A 810 -12.13 -3.40 6.70
C LEU A 810 -13.63 -3.64 6.70
N HIS A 811 -14.20 -3.79 7.89
CA HIS A 811 -15.63 -3.87 8.04
C HIS A 811 -16.23 -2.47 7.96
N GLU A 812 -17.15 -2.26 7.03
CA GLU A 812 -17.95 -1.04 6.94
C GLU A 812 -19.35 -1.45 6.52
N GLN A 813 -20.37 -0.82 7.10
CA GLN A 813 -21.76 -1.02 6.69
C GLN A 813 -22.17 0.12 5.75
N PRO A 814 -22.07 -0.06 4.42
CA PRO A 814 -22.43 0.99 3.47
C PRO A 814 -23.93 1.27 3.50
N ARG A 815 -24.29 2.55 3.36
CA ARG A 815 -25.68 2.99 3.19
C ARG A 815 -26.12 2.72 1.75
N GLY A 816 -26.83 1.61 1.49
CA GLY A 816 -27.44 1.30 0.18
C GLY A 816 -27.60 -0.20 -0.13
N GLY A 817 -28.46 -0.56 -1.08
CA GLY A 817 -28.82 -1.94 -1.45
C GLY A 817 -28.14 -2.51 -2.70
N ARG A 818 -26.88 -2.15 -2.99
CA ARG A 818 -26.10 -2.72 -4.11
C ARG A 818 -25.52 -4.09 -3.71
N PRO A 819 -25.20 -5.00 -4.65
CA PRO A 819 -24.58 -6.29 -4.34
C PRO A 819 -23.25 -6.18 -3.55
N ASP A 820 -22.43 -5.16 -3.84
CA ASP A 820 -21.22 -4.88 -3.07
C ASP A 820 -21.51 -4.46 -1.62
N SER A 821 -22.70 -3.90 -1.37
CA SER A 821 -23.15 -3.55 -0.02
C SER A 821 -23.49 -4.77 0.83
N ASP A 822 -23.83 -5.91 0.22
CA ASP A 822 -24.17 -7.14 0.94
C ASP A 822 -22.99 -7.75 1.69
N ARG A 823 -21.76 -7.40 1.27
CA ARG A 823 -20.53 -7.95 1.84
C ARG A 823 -20.07 -7.18 3.06
N ASP A 824 -20.57 -5.97 3.33
CA ASP A 824 -20.12 -5.11 4.45
C ASP A 824 -18.58 -4.96 4.53
N VAL A 825 -17.95 -4.74 3.37
CA VAL A 825 -16.49 -4.60 3.24
C VAL A 825 -16.16 -3.31 2.50
N ARG A 826 -15.11 -2.62 2.98
CA ARG A 826 -14.41 -1.58 2.22
C ARG A 826 -12.96 -1.96 2.02
N PHE A 827 -12.46 -1.64 0.83
CA PHE A 827 -11.07 -1.87 0.45
C PHE A 827 -10.19 -0.69 0.84
N LEU A 828 -9.04 -0.99 1.44
CA LEU A 828 -7.96 -0.04 1.67
C LEU A 828 -6.78 -0.39 0.78
N GLN A 829 -6.05 0.65 0.40
CA GLN A 829 -4.77 0.48 -0.28
C GLN A 829 -3.67 0.58 0.77
N ASP A 830 -2.90 -0.49 0.93
CA ASP A 830 -1.69 -0.48 1.75
C ASP A 830 -0.60 0.27 1.00
N VAL A 831 -0.34 1.50 1.44
CA VAL A 831 0.56 2.41 0.71
C VAL A 831 2.00 1.91 0.65
N THR A 832 2.31 0.92 1.49
CA THR A 832 3.61 0.28 1.64
C THR A 832 3.83 -0.92 0.75
N ARG A 833 2.84 -1.36 -0.02
CA ARG A 833 3.06 -2.46 -0.95
C ARG A 833 3.45 -1.86 -2.29
N LEU A 834 4.40 -2.51 -2.96
CA LEU A 834 4.71 -2.22 -4.35
C LEU A 834 3.41 -2.37 -5.15
N ARG A 835 3.17 -1.43 -6.06
CA ARG A 835 1.92 -1.33 -6.82
C ARG A 835 2.21 -1.11 -8.29
N SER A 836 1.31 -1.64 -9.11
CA SER A 836 1.29 -1.33 -10.54
C SER A 836 0.59 0.01 -10.83
N PRO A 837 0.69 0.56 -12.06
CA PRO A 837 -0.07 1.74 -12.48
C PRO A 837 -1.58 1.61 -12.26
N SER A 838 -2.15 0.41 -12.45
CA SER A 838 -3.56 0.12 -12.16
C SER A 838 -3.88 -0.03 -10.66
N ARG A 839 -2.88 0.18 -9.79
CA ARG A 839 -2.94 0.10 -8.32
C ARG A 839 -3.14 -1.32 -7.76
N LEU A 840 -2.79 -2.37 -8.51
CA LEU A 840 -2.74 -3.73 -7.96
C LEU A 840 -1.55 -3.88 -7.02
N ALA A 841 -1.76 -4.49 -5.86
CA ALA A 841 -0.73 -4.64 -4.84
C ALA A 841 0.07 -5.93 -5.06
N VAL A 842 1.39 -5.82 -5.08
CA VAL A 842 2.31 -6.96 -5.19
C VAL A 842 2.47 -7.58 -3.79
N VAL A 843 1.75 -8.67 -3.53
CA VAL A 843 1.72 -9.36 -2.24
C VAL A 843 1.88 -10.88 -2.45
N PRO A 844 3.11 -11.36 -2.69
CA PRO A 844 3.35 -12.74 -3.13
C PRO A 844 2.84 -13.81 -2.16
N TRP A 845 3.03 -13.59 -0.85
CA TRP A 845 2.60 -14.54 0.19
C TRP A 845 1.07 -14.71 0.26
N GLY A 846 0.31 -13.77 -0.33
CA GLY A 846 -1.14 -13.89 -0.47
C GLY A 846 -1.54 -15.10 -1.30
N ALA A 847 -0.79 -15.42 -2.36
CA ALA A 847 -1.00 -16.61 -3.18
C ALA A 847 -0.86 -17.90 -2.35
N ARG A 848 0.17 -17.97 -1.50
CA ARG A 848 0.39 -19.13 -0.61
C ARG A 848 -0.70 -19.25 0.47
N ARG A 849 -1.19 -18.13 1.03
CA ARG A 849 -2.31 -18.14 1.98
C ARG A 849 -3.60 -18.60 1.32
N LEU A 850 -3.89 -18.14 0.12
CA LEU A 850 -5.01 -18.60 -0.70
C LEU A 850 -4.95 -20.11 -0.92
N LEU A 851 -3.81 -20.64 -1.38
CA LEU A 851 -3.64 -22.08 -1.62
C LEU A 851 -3.87 -22.92 -0.35
N ARG A 852 -3.39 -22.45 0.81
CA ARG A 852 -3.68 -23.09 2.10
C ARG A 852 -5.15 -23.02 2.47
N TRP A 853 -5.80 -21.88 2.24
CA TRP A 853 -7.23 -21.69 2.51
C TRP A 853 -8.08 -22.63 1.64
N VAL A 854 -7.76 -22.76 0.35
CA VAL A 854 -8.45 -23.69 -0.57
C VAL A 854 -8.30 -25.13 -0.06
N ARG A 855 -7.08 -25.56 0.28
CA ARG A 855 -6.87 -26.91 0.80
C ARG A 855 -7.58 -27.16 2.14
N HIS A 856 -7.58 -26.16 3.02
CA HIS A 856 -8.23 -26.28 4.33
C HIS A 856 -9.75 -26.46 4.20
N ASN A 857 -10.39 -25.74 3.27
CA ASN A 857 -11.84 -25.79 3.09
C ASN A 857 -12.32 -26.93 2.18
N TYR A 858 -11.55 -27.29 1.15
CA TYR A 858 -11.98 -28.22 0.10
C TYR A 858 -11.13 -29.50 0.00
N GLY A 859 -10.18 -29.69 0.90
CA GLY A 859 -9.31 -30.86 0.92
C GLY A 859 -8.21 -30.81 -0.14
N ASP A 860 -7.60 -31.97 -0.38
CA ASP A 860 -6.38 -32.10 -1.19
C ASP A 860 -6.68 -32.28 -2.68
N VAL A 861 -7.36 -31.28 -3.25
CA VAL A 861 -7.70 -31.18 -4.68
C VAL A 861 -6.47 -30.78 -5.50
N ASP A 862 -6.40 -31.22 -6.75
CA ASP A 862 -5.39 -30.73 -7.70
C ASP A 862 -5.69 -29.26 -8.03
N VAL A 863 -4.68 -28.39 -7.91
CA VAL A 863 -4.82 -26.93 -8.09
C VAL A 863 -3.99 -26.45 -9.28
N TYR A 864 -4.60 -25.65 -10.14
CA TYR A 864 -3.95 -24.92 -11.23
C TYR A 864 -4.09 -23.42 -11.01
N ILE A 865 -2.98 -22.68 -11.00
CA ILE A 865 -3.03 -21.21 -11.10
C ILE A 865 -3.18 -20.89 -12.59
N THR A 866 -4.41 -20.66 -13.03
CA THR A 866 -4.75 -20.54 -14.45
C THR A 866 -4.61 -19.12 -15.01
N ALA A 867 -4.44 -18.11 -14.15
CA ALA A 867 -3.97 -16.79 -14.53
C ALA A 867 -3.30 -16.10 -13.34
N ASN A 868 -2.13 -15.53 -13.56
CA ASN A 868 -1.41 -14.68 -12.62
C ASN A 868 -0.52 -13.71 -13.40
N GLY A 869 -0.51 -12.44 -13.00
CA GLY A 869 0.27 -11.41 -13.69
C GLY A 869 0.00 -10.00 -13.17
N ILE A 870 0.78 -9.05 -13.66
CA ILE A 870 0.75 -7.64 -13.24
C ILE A 870 0.97 -6.73 -14.45
N ASP A 871 0.32 -5.57 -14.47
CA ASP A 871 0.58 -4.50 -15.43
C ASP A 871 1.89 -3.77 -15.09
N ASP A 872 2.66 -3.42 -16.13
CA ASP A 872 3.94 -2.73 -16.04
C ASP A 872 3.97 -1.67 -17.17
N PRO A 873 4.25 -0.40 -16.88
CA PRO A 873 4.26 0.65 -17.90
C PRO A 873 5.54 0.62 -18.75
N ALA A 874 6.57 -0.16 -18.39
CA ALA A 874 7.78 -0.30 -19.17
C ALA A 874 7.53 -1.09 -20.47
N LEU A 875 8.04 -0.57 -21.59
CA LEU A 875 7.91 -1.19 -22.91
C LEU A 875 8.90 -2.35 -23.13
N GLU A 876 10.09 -2.30 -22.51
CA GLU A 876 11.16 -3.29 -22.72
C GLU A 876 11.76 -3.85 -21.41
N ASP A 877 12.16 -2.99 -20.45
CA ASP A 877 12.68 -3.44 -19.14
C ASP A 877 11.58 -3.50 -18.07
N ASP A 878 10.78 -4.55 -18.10
CA ASP A 878 9.64 -4.80 -17.22
C ASP A 878 10.02 -5.27 -15.80
N ARG A 879 10.77 -4.43 -15.08
CA ARG A 879 11.29 -4.73 -13.73
C ARG A 879 10.21 -5.13 -12.73
N LEU A 880 9.05 -4.47 -12.75
CA LEU A 880 7.95 -4.77 -11.81
C LEU A 880 7.41 -6.16 -12.10
N ARG A 881 7.23 -6.48 -13.38
CA ARG A 881 6.77 -7.81 -13.80
C ARG A 881 7.76 -8.91 -13.45
N LYS A 882 9.06 -8.71 -13.70
CA LYS A 882 10.12 -9.66 -13.33
C LYS A 882 10.07 -9.99 -11.84
N TYR A 883 10.04 -8.95 -11.00
CA TYR A 883 9.95 -9.11 -9.54
C TYR A 883 8.68 -9.84 -9.11
N TYR A 884 7.53 -9.46 -9.67
CA TYR A 884 6.23 -10.07 -9.36
C TYR A 884 6.25 -11.58 -9.67
N VAL A 885 6.61 -11.97 -10.89
CA VAL A 885 6.60 -13.38 -11.31
C VAL A 885 7.55 -14.21 -10.46
N GLU A 886 8.77 -13.73 -10.22
CA GLU A 886 9.75 -14.44 -9.40
C GLU A 886 9.22 -14.72 -7.99
N LYS A 887 8.68 -13.71 -7.32
CA LYS A 887 8.22 -13.85 -5.93
C LYS A 887 6.92 -14.64 -5.81
N TYR A 888 6.00 -14.54 -6.77
CA TYR A 888 4.77 -15.35 -6.74
C TYR A 888 5.05 -16.83 -7.02
N ILE A 889 5.97 -17.15 -7.94
CA ILE A 889 6.39 -18.54 -8.18
C ILE A 889 7.11 -19.11 -6.95
N GLN A 890 7.96 -18.32 -6.28
CA GLN A 890 8.58 -18.72 -5.00
C GLN A 890 7.53 -19.12 -3.95
N GLU A 891 6.47 -18.31 -3.77
CA GLU A 891 5.42 -18.62 -2.80
C GLU A 891 4.54 -19.81 -3.21
N ALA A 892 4.31 -20.01 -4.51
CA ALA A 892 3.69 -21.23 -5.03
C ALA A 892 4.57 -22.48 -4.80
N LEU A 893 5.90 -22.36 -4.94
CA LEU A 893 6.84 -23.43 -4.66
C LEU A 893 6.88 -23.77 -3.16
N LYS A 894 6.79 -22.77 -2.29
CA LYS A 894 6.64 -22.98 -0.84
C LYS A 894 5.33 -23.71 -0.52
N ALA A 895 4.23 -23.37 -1.18
CA ALA A 895 2.97 -24.09 -1.02
C ALA A 895 3.12 -25.58 -1.41
N TYR A 896 3.86 -25.87 -2.47
CA TYR A 896 4.17 -27.25 -2.89
C TYR A 896 5.10 -27.98 -1.89
N LEU A 897 6.30 -27.45 -1.65
CA LEU A 897 7.35 -28.13 -0.90
C LEU A 897 7.10 -28.16 0.61
N ILE A 898 6.65 -27.04 1.17
CA ILE A 898 6.48 -26.87 2.62
C ILE A 898 5.06 -27.22 3.01
N ASP A 899 4.07 -26.57 2.38
CA ASP A 899 2.70 -26.73 2.82
C ASP A 899 2.11 -28.05 2.34
N LYS A 900 2.63 -28.67 1.27
CA LYS A 900 2.13 -29.90 0.61
C LYS A 900 0.80 -29.69 -0.13
N VAL A 901 0.63 -28.54 -0.79
CA VAL A 901 -0.50 -28.30 -1.70
C VAL A 901 -0.21 -28.99 -3.04
N LYS A 902 -1.19 -29.72 -3.59
CA LYS A 902 -1.13 -30.34 -4.93
C LYS A 902 -1.27 -29.33 -6.06
N ILE A 903 -0.33 -28.38 -6.14
CA ILE A 903 -0.25 -27.47 -7.28
C ILE A 903 0.33 -28.21 -8.50
N LYS A 904 -0.40 -28.19 -9.62
CA LYS A 904 -0.09 -28.93 -10.85
C LYS A 904 0.32 -28.04 -12.01
N GLY A 905 0.02 -26.73 -11.95
CA GLY A 905 0.40 -25.81 -13.01
C GLY A 905 0.32 -24.34 -12.65
N TYR A 906 1.04 -23.53 -13.42
CA TYR A 906 1.12 -22.08 -13.29
C TYR A 906 1.07 -21.43 -14.67
N TYR A 907 0.11 -20.53 -14.87
CA TYR A 907 -0.14 -19.84 -16.13
C TYR A 907 0.02 -18.34 -15.96
N SER A 908 1.03 -17.77 -16.64
CA SER A 908 1.30 -16.32 -16.67
C SER A 908 0.41 -15.61 -17.69
N SER A 909 -0.05 -14.39 -17.41
CA SER A 909 -0.87 -13.62 -18.37
C SER A 909 -0.09 -12.88 -19.46
N ILE A 910 1.25 -12.85 -19.40
CA ILE A 910 2.11 -12.12 -20.37
C ILE A 910 3.41 -12.92 -20.61
N GLN A 911 4.12 -12.59 -21.69
CA GLN A 911 5.38 -13.20 -22.07
C GLN A 911 6.45 -13.18 -20.95
N PHE A 912 7.02 -14.38 -20.72
CA PHE A 912 8.43 -14.71 -20.39
C PHE A 912 8.83 -15.19 -18.97
N TYR A 913 9.55 -16.34 -18.91
CA TYR A 913 10.91 -16.51 -18.33
C TYR A 913 11.47 -17.92 -18.63
N ASN A 914 12.35 -18.05 -19.64
CA ASN A 914 12.91 -19.35 -20.04
C ASN A 914 13.79 -20.00 -18.96
N LYS A 915 14.42 -19.22 -18.07
CA LYS A 915 15.35 -19.72 -17.03
C LYS A 915 14.64 -20.51 -15.93
N VAL A 916 13.53 -19.99 -15.38
CA VAL A 916 12.74 -20.67 -14.33
C VAL A 916 12.14 -21.98 -14.86
N ILE A 917 11.62 -21.97 -16.10
CA ILE A 917 11.06 -23.16 -16.74
C ILE A 917 12.15 -24.19 -17.09
N SER A 918 13.32 -23.73 -17.52
CA SER A 918 14.48 -24.62 -17.77
C SER A 918 14.92 -25.31 -16.48
N ASN A 919 14.87 -24.59 -15.36
CA ASN A 919 15.32 -25.06 -14.06
C ASN A 919 14.25 -25.81 -13.25
N SER A 920 13.00 -25.88 -13.76
CA SER A 920 11.83 -26.40 -13.04
C SER A 920 11.64 -25.77 -11.65
N GLY A 921 12.00 -24.49 -11.48
CA GLY A 921 12.03 -23.82 -10.17
C GLY A 921 13.35 -23.10 -9.89
N PHE A 922 13.79 -23.11 -8.63
CA PHE A 922 14.96 -22.40 -8.12
C PHE A 922 15.93 -23.38 -7.45
N PRO A 923 16.74 -24.10 -8.23
CA PRO A 923 17.75 -25.04 -7.71
C PRO A 923 19.02 -24.31 -7.23
N SER A 924 19.78 -24.93 -6.33
CA SER A 924 21.10 -24.43 -5.90
C SER A 924 22.13 -24.48 -7.05
N GLU A 925 23.11 -23.57 -7.05
CA GLU A 925 24.12 -23.44 -8.12
C GLU A 925 24.93 -24.73 -8.41
N ASN A 926 25.01 -25.65 -7.43
CA ASN A 926 25.72 -26.94 -7.57
C ASN A 926 24.82 -28.13 -7.92
N SER A 927 23.55 -27.92 -8.28
CA SER A 927 22.62 -29.01 -8.62
C SER A 927 22.32 -29.08 -10.13
N SER A 928 22.60 -30.24 -10.73
CA SER A 928 22.25 -30.53 -12.12
C SER A 928 20.73 -30.62 -12.31
N PRO A 929 20.16 -30.13 -13.44
CA PRO A 929 18.73 -30.21 -13.69
C PRO A 929 18.29 -31.68 -13.75
N ARG A 930 17.45 -32.12 -12.80
CA ARG A 930 17.00 -33.52 -12.69
C ARG A 930 16.07 -33.96 -13.82
N CYS A 931 15.31 -33.06 -14.42
CA CYS A 931 14.40 -33.41 -15.51
C CYS A 931 15.12 -33.28 -16.86
N THR A 932 15.49 -34.40 -17.49
CA THR A 932 16.00 -34.40 -18.87
C THR A 932 14.87 -34.09 -19.86
N GLN A 933 15.20 -33.52 -21.03
CA GLN A 933 14.22 -33.23 -22.09
C GLN A 933 13.46 -34.50 -22.54
N THR A 934 14.06 -35.67 -22.35
CA THR A 934 13.49 -37.00 -22.57
C THR A 934 12.51 -37.44 -21.47
N GLN A 935 12.64 -37.01 -20.21
CA GLN A 935 11.66 -37.28 -19.15
C GLN A 935 10.42 -36.40 -19.26
N ARG A 936 10.55 -35.14 -19.72
CA ARG A 936 9.41 -34.24 -19.98
C ARG A 936 8.45 -34.75 -21.06
N ASN A 937 8.94 -35.61 -21.96
CA ASN A 937 8.15 -36.17 -23.07
C ASN A 937 7.65 -37.62 -22.82
N LYS A 938 8.03 -38.28 -21.72
CA LYS A 938 7.87 -39.75 -21.58
C LYS A 938 6.70 -40.27 -20.74
N GLU A 939 5.95 -39.45 -20.01
CA GLU A 939 4.87 -39.96 -19.15
C GLU A 939 3.46 -40.04 -19.76
N TRP A 940 3.31 -39.87 -21.08
CA TRP A 940 2.07 -40.21 -21.78
C TRP A 940 2.06 -41.63 -22.39
N HIS A 941 3.14 -42.41 -22.23
CA HIS A 941 3.23 -43.78 -22.75
C HIS A 941 3.04 -44.91 -21.72
N CYS A 942 2.91 -44.61 -20.42
CA CYS A 942 2.73 -45.65 -19.38
C CYS A 942 1.27 -45.89 -18.94
N LEU A 943 0.27 -45.47 -19.73
CA LEU A 943 -1.15 -45.87 -19.55
C LEU A 943 -1.60 -46.97 -20.53
N LEU A 944 -0.65 -47.69 -21.15
CA LEU A 944 -0.88 -48.67 -22.21
C LEU A 944 -0.74 -50.15 -21.79
N ILE A 945 -0.88 -50.49 -20.50
CA ILE A 945 -0.98 -51.91 -20.08
C ILE A 945 -2.21 -52.10 -19.18
N PRO A 946 -3.16 -52.98 -19.54
CA PRO A 946 -4.39 -53.19 -18.77
C PRO A 946 -4.11 -54.06 -17.56
N CYS A 947 -4.26 -53.51 -16.35
CA CYS A 947 -4.40 -54.33 -15.15
C CYS A 947 -5.87 -54.80 -15.05
N GLN A 948 -6.22 -55.83 -15.82
CA GLN A 948 -7.41 -56.62 -15.54
C GLN A 948 -7.17 -57.41 -14.24
N LYS A 949 -7.91 -57.10 -13.17
CA LYS A 949 -8.39 -58.11 -12.22
C LYS A 949 -9.72 -57.66 -11.62
N ARG A 950 -10.81 -58.17 -12.18
CA ARG A 950 -12.13 -58.25 -11.55
C ARG A 950 -11.99 -59.05 -10.25
N LYS A 951 -12.58 -58.57 -9.15
CA LYS A 951 -13.09 -59.43 -8.07
C LYS A 951 -14.45 -58.91 -7.59
N PHE A 952 -15.49 -59.59 -8.05
CA PHE A 952 -16.72 -59.78 -7.29
C PHE A 952 -16.42 -60.89 -6.25
N TRP A 953 -16.81 -60.71 -4.98
CA TRP A 953 -17.77 -61.56 -4.26
C TRP A 953 -17.88 -61.20 -2.77
N LYS A 954 -19.12 -61.40 -2.31
CA LYS A 954 -19.81 -61.22 -1.02
C LYS A 954 -19.08 -61.58 0.29
N ALA A 955 -19.63 -61.00 1.36
CA ALA A 955 -19.41 -61.24 2.78
C ALA A 955 -19.80 -62.66 3.29
N LYS A 956 -19.05 -63.17 4.28
CA LYS A 956 -19.54 -63.61 5.62
C LYS A 956 -18.42 -64.25 6.48
N ASN A 957 -18.35 -63.77 7.72
CA ASN A 957 -18.12 -64.47 9.00
C ASN A 957 -16.82 -65.24 9.37
N LEU A 958 -16.41 -64.91 10.61
CA LEU A 958 -15.87 -65.74 11.71
C LEU A 958 -14.36 -65.97 11.85
N GLN A 959 -13.83 -65.27 12.87
CA GLN A 959 -13.05 -65.74 14.04
C GLN A 959 -11.71 -66.51 13.89
N HIS A 960 -10.81 -66.12 14.81
CA HIS A 960 -9.62 -66.81 15.34
C HIS A 960 -8.21 -66.53 14.76
N ILE A 961 -7.53 -65.60 15.45
CA ILE A 961 -6.11 -65.58 15.90
C ILE A 961 -5.76 -66.94 16.59
N PRO A 962 -4.50 -67.47 16.69
CA PRO A 962 -3.16 -66.82 16.64
C PRO A 962 -1.95 -67.54 15.97
N LEU A 963 -0.89 -66.73 15.76
CA LEU A 963 0.55 -66.90 16.08
C LEU A 963 1.28 -68.25 15.82
N LYS A 964 2.41 -68.22 15.07
CA LYS A 964 3.79 -68.13 15.62
C LYS A 964 4.89 -68.35 14.56
N LYS A 965 5.90 -67.46 14.67
CA LYS A 965 7.37 -67.64 14.61
C LYS A 965 8.08 -68.11 13.33
N GLY A 966 9.14 -67.36 13.00
CA GLY A 966 10.40 -67.89 12.44
C GLY A 966 11.02 -67.00 11.37
N HIS A 967 11.74 -65.93 11.75
CA HIS A 967 13.21 -65.78 11.53
C HIS A 967 13.65 -65.64 10.06
N LYS A 968 14.01 -64.42 9.63
CA LYS A 968 15.36 -63.80 9.67
C LYS A 968 16.25 -64.21 8.48
N ARG A 969 16.60 -63.17 7.69
CA ARG A 969 17.86 -62.85 6.96
C ARG A 969 17.63 -62.67 5.45
N VAL A 970 17.70 -61.43 4.94
CA VAL A 970 18.89 -60.58 4.65
C VAL A 970 19.45 -60.89 3.24
N LEU A 971 19.49 -59.81 2.44
CA LEU A 971 20.21 -59.57 1.17
C LEU A 971 19.71 -60.25 -0.12
N SER A 972 18.95 -59.50 -0.91
CA SER A 972 19.44 -58.80 -2.12
C SER A 972 18.41 -57.79 -2.58
#